data_AF-A0A661B3Z3-F1
#
_entry.id   AF-A0A661B3Z3-F1
#
_cell.length_a   1.000
_cell.length_b   1.000
_cell.length_c   1.000
_cell.angle_alpha   90.00
_cell.angle_beta   90.00
_cell.angle_gamma   90.00
#
_symmetry.space_group_name_H-M   'P 1'
#
loop_
_entity.id
_entity.type
_entity.pdbx_description
1 polymer ?
#
loop_
_entity_poly.entity_id
_entity_poly.type
_entity_poly.pdbx_seq_one_letter_code
_entity_poly.pdbx_strand_id
1 'polypeptide(L)'
;MPSKMTPFALTLLISIASLVSPINASFFEDTVHTVRVYFDDPDFWPELEHTHETEEYIICSVVIDVADTVDSVGIRLKGNSSYSHPGYKKPFHLKFDEYIEGAEYRGNDRLTFNNCFKDPTFLREKLACEIFHDLGVPCPRATHSVVYYNDDYWGFYTVVDPIDKDALTRFFGENDCNLYKGDPNGTLEWLGWLPDPYRHHYEKATNEAEDDWTDLIELCNFINNTSESEFGAVMGWLDAEAFARFWAANTFMVNLDSYQGTGHNYYMYFDSDTIARYIVWDVNEAFGVFTFGMSGAEMREMPIDWRQPNRPLADRLFEDWSPFRYLVDCALGELLETNLDPTTFNARVTELSDMVRPFVYADTNKMFSNSDFETNLDYDITFGPQTFPGLRDFVNDRAAYIETNIGPCDGIDVNGAVLINEVMPDNDTIIADEMGEFDDWFELYNPGDSTVHLSSWWLTDDITEPRKWRLPRGTNLGPDSYLLIWADRDPEQGDYHTSFKLDADGEELALFGPDYMGVGLCDSVSWTVIPTDSSWGRYPNGSASWQICLVATPEAENEWGSVLVEGVGLPENVGLSVHPNPFNSSVEIYVSIPDAEQKVEVTIFDINGRVVTKLLNSSDKAGNCVFRWDGKDKNGLDSPTGIYYYITDSGDRKAAGKIILAK
;
A
#
# COMPACT_ATOMS: atom_id res chain seq x y z
N MET A 1 72.01 28.30 18.46
CA MET A 1 70.90 29.27 18.53
C MET A 1 69.68 28.59 17.90
N PRO A 2 68.74 28.05 18.69
CA PRO A 2 67.59 27.35 18.15
C PRO A 2 66.48 28.36 17.81
N SER A 3 65.91 28.17 16.62
CA SER A 3 64.77 28.91 16.07
C SER A 3 63.48 28.60 16.81
N LYS A 4 62.70 29.65 17.09
CA LYS A 4 61.38 29.60 17.72
C LYS A 4 60.39 28.77 16.87
N MET A 5 59.81 27.72 17.46
CA MET A 5 58.58 27.10 16.96
C MET A 5 57.39 27.90 17.52
N THR A 6 56.55 28.40 16.63
CA THR A 6 55.19 28.88 16.90
C THR A 6 54.24 27.67 16.98
N PRO A 7 53.26 27.65 17.90
CA PRO A 7 52.27 26.58 17.96
C PRO A 7 51.24 26.75 16.84
N PHE A 8 51.02 25.68 16.06
CA PHE A 8 49.88 25.56 15.17
C PHE A 8 48.64 25.28 16.04
N ALA A 9 47.72 26.26 16.11
CA ALA A 9 46.38 26.03 16.64
C ALA A 9 45.58 25.27 15.57
N LEU A 10 45.32 23.98 15.82
CA LEU A 10 44.38 23.20 15.03
C LEU A 10 42.97 23.70 15.37
N THR A 11 42.43 24.55 14.50
CA THR A 11 41.06 25.06 14.65
C THR A 11 40.14 23.99 14.08
N LEU A 12 39.51 23.21 14.97
CA LEU A 12 38.47 22.26 14.61
C LEU A 12 37.25 23.08 14.15
N LEU A 13 37.08 23.23 12.83
CA LEU A 13 35.85 23.76 12.24
C LEU A 13 34.77 22.68 12.40
N ILE A 14 34.05 22.72 13.51
CA ILE A 14 32.74 22.09 13.61
C ILE A 14 31.84 22.88 12.67
N SER A 15 31.53 22.29 11.53
CA SER A 15 30.46 22.76 10.66
C SER A 15 29.16 22.65 11.43
N ILE A 16 28.73 23.74 12.07
CA ILE A 16 27.35 23.90 12.53
C ILE A 16 26.54 24.15 11.26
N ALA A 17 26.17 23.07 10.58
CA ALA A 17 25.02 23.11 9.70
C ALA A 17 23.82 23.34 10.61
N SER A 18 23.15 24.47 10.45
CA SER A 18 21.87 24.74 11.10
C SER A 18 20.84 23.72 10.59
N LEU A 19 20.68 22.62 11.31
CA LEU A 19 19.52 21.73 11.22
C LEU A 19 18.37 22.42 11.95
N VAL A 20 17.78 23.43 11.30
CA VAL A 20 16.39 23.75 11.59
C VAL A 20 15.60 22.84 10.67
N SER A 21 15.26 21.64 11.16
CA SER A 21 14.21 20.86 10.52
C SER A 21 12.97 21.76 10.46
N PRO A 22 12.29 21.84 9.30
CA PRO A 22 11.07 22.64 9.22
C PRO A 22 10.10 22.18 10.33
N ILE A 23 9.32 23.11 10.89
CA ILE A 23 8.33 22.86 11.94
C ILE A 23 7.32 21.75 11.55
N ASN A 24 7.24 21.41 10.24
CA ASN A 24 6.39 20.38 9.67
C ASN A 24 7.11 19.06 9.32
N ALA A 25 8.40 18.89 9.68
CA ALA A 25 9.10 17.62 9.49
C ALA A 25 8.56 16.56 10.46
N SER A 26 8.36 15.33 9.98
CA SER A 26 7.90 14.22 10.80
C SER A 26 8.90 13.95 11.92
N PHE A 27 8.42 13.68 13.14
CA PHE A 27 9.30 13.26 14.23
C PHE A 27 10.01 11.93 13.93
N PHE A 28 9.49 11.12 13.01
CA PHE A 28 9.99 9.79 12.72
C PHE A 28 10.89 9.72 11.48
N GLU A 29 11.52 10.83 11.09
CA GLU A 29 12.58 10.84 10.08
C GLU A 29 13.84 10.13 10.60
N ASP A 30 14.75 9.76 9.69
CA ASP A 30 16.04 9.14 10.04
C ASP A 30 16.96 10.16 10.70
N THR A 31 16.80 10.28 12.01
CA THR A 31 17.53 11.23 12.85
C THR A 31 17.64 10.66 14.25
N VAL A 32 18.72 10.99 14.95
CA VAL A 32 18.83 10.73 16.38
C VAL A 32 18.43 11.98 17.14
N HIS A 33 17.24 11.95 17.72
CA HIS A 33 16.72 13.04 18.53
C HIS A 33 17.45 13.15 19.87
N THR A 34 17.46 14.33 20.45
CA THR A 34 17.90 14.53 21.84
C THR A 34 16.72 14.94 22.69
N VAL A 35 16.33 14.07 23.63
CA VAL A 35 15.23 14.29 24.56
C VAL A 35 15.78 14.48 25.96
N ARG A 36 15.49 15.62 26.58
CA ARG A 36 15.81 15.89 27.99
C ARG A 36 14.51 16.01 28.76
N VAL A 37 14.36 15.21 29.80
CA VAL A 37 13.20 15.21 30.68
C VAL A 37 13.64 15.81 32.02
N TYR A 38 12.88 16.79 32.49
CA TYR A 38 13.13 17.52 33.72
C TYR A 38 12.02 17.24 34.73
N PHE A 39 12.45 16.90 35.95
CA PHE A 39 11.58 16.71 37.11
C PHE A 39 11.87 17.78 38.15
N ASP A 40 10.81 18.25 38.81
CA ASP A 40 10.95 19.16 39.95
C ASP A 40 11.62 18.46 41.15
N ASP A 41 11.33 17.18 41.37
CA ASP A 41 12.00 16.37 42.38
C ASP A 41 13.31 15.77 41.80
N PRO A 42 14.49 16.10 42.36
CA PRO A 42 15.73 15.47 41.96
C PRO A 42 15.81 13.96 42.29
N ASP A 43 14.98 13.44 43.20
CA ASP A 43 14.88 12.01 43.56
C ASP A 43 13.62 11.36 42.93
N PHE A 44 13.34 11.67 41.66
CA PHE A 44 12.15 11.22 40.92
C PHE A 44 12.09 9.69 40.66
N TRP A 45 13.23 9.00 40.66
CA TRP A 45 13.31 7.62 40.16
C TRP A 45 12.47 6.60 40.94
N PRO A 46 12.46 6.58 42.29
CA PRO A 46 11.62 5.66 43.05
C PRO A 46 10.11 5.82 42.77
N GLU A 47 9.68 7.04 42.45
CA GLU A 47 8.28 7.30 42.07
C GLU A 47 7.97 6.69 40.70
N LEU A 48 8.83 6.90 39.69
CA LEU A 48 8.70 6.25 38.38
C LEU A 48 8.67 4.71 38.47
N GLU A 49 9.52 4.12 39.32
CA GLU A 49 9.50 2.67 39.54
C GLU A 49 8.21 2.21 40.20
N HIS A 50 7.66 3.00 41.13
CA HIS A 50 6.41 2.67 41.80
C HIS A 50 5.22 2.73 40.84
N THR A 51 5.17 3.74 39.96
CA THR A 51 4.05 3.91 39.03
C THR A 51 4.09 2.97 37.83
N HIS A 52 5.15 2.17 37.65
CA HIS A 52 5.17 1.10 36.65
C HIS A 52 4.05 0.08 36.88
N GLU A 53 3.77 -0.28 38.14
CA GLU A 53 2.72 -1.26 38.48
C GLU A 53 1.31 -0.66 38.45
N THR A 54 1.17 0.63 38.79
CA THR A 54 -0.13 1.33 38.80
C THR A 54 -0.48 1.95 37.47
N GLU A 55 0.47 1.98 36.54
CA GLU A 55 0.32 2.55 35.21
C GLU A 55 0.03 4.06 35.18
N GLU A 56 0.25 4.75 36.30
CA GLU A 56 0.00 6.18 36.48
C GLU A 56 1.13 7.05 35.88
N TYR A 57 0.76 8.19 35.29
CA TYR A 57 1.70 9.18 34.77
C TYR A 57 2.15 10.14 35.88
N ILE A 58 3.43 10.49 35.88
CA ILE A 58 3.95 11.62 36.69
C ILE A 58 4.26 12.81 35.78
N ILE A 59 4.19 14.02 36.33
CA ILE A 59 4.39 15.25 35.56
C ILE A 59 5.88 15.56 35.37
N CYS A 60 6.25 16.01 34.17
CA CYS A 60 7.59 16.49 33.83
C CYS A 60 7.55 17.58 32.76
N SER A 61 8.69 18.23 32.52
CA SER A 61 8.91 19.07 31.34
C SER A 61 9.91 18.39 30.41
N VAL A 62 9.76 18.57 29.10
CA VAL A 62 10.59 17.92 28.08
C VAL A 62 11.20 18.96 27.15
N VAL A 63 12.49 18.79 26.83
CA VAL A 63 13.19 19.56 25.80
C VAL A 63 13.66 18.62 24.70
N ILE A 64 13.23 18.88 23.46
CA ILE A 64 13.55 18.06 22.28
C ILE A 64 14.41 18.89 21.30
N ASP A 65 15.52 18.31 20.82
CA ASP A 65 16.45 18.85 19.81
C ASP A 65 16.90 20.30 20.01
N VAL A 66 17.07 20.71 21.28
CA VAL A 66 17.52 22.04 21.74
C VAL A 66 16.62 23.24 21.39
N ALA A 67 15.48 23.02 20.73
CA ALA A 67 14.60 24.10 20.27
C ALA A 67 13.21 24.06 20.91
N ASP A 68 12.71 22.87 21.22
CA ASP A 68 11.30 22.68 21.57
C ASP A 68 11.20 22.33 23.06
N THR A 69 10.62 23.22 23.86
CA THR A 69 10.29 22.96 25.27
C THR A 69 8.80 22.74 25.41
N VAL A 70 8.41 21.58 25.93
CA VAL A 70 7.03 21.22 26.23
C VAL A 70 6.92 21.01 27.74
N ASP A 71 6.01 21.72 28.39
CA ASP A 71 5.79 21.61 29.83
C ASP A 71 4.52 20.80 30.11
N SER A 72 4.37 20.32 31.36
CA SER A 72 3.21 19.53 31.81
C SER A 72 2.98 18.25 30.99
N VAL A 73 4.06 17.53 30.69
CA VAL A 73 4.03 16.23 30.01
C VAL A 73 3.90 15.10 31.03
N GLY A 74 3.10 14.09 30.73
CA GLY A 74 3.06 12.84 31.50
C GLY A 74 4.19 11.91 31.11
N ILE A 75 4.90 11.34 32.08
CA ILE A 75 5.84 10.24 31.87
C ILE A 75 5.50 9.05 32.76
N ARG A 76 5.59 7.84 32.20
CA ARG A 76 5.48 6.58 32.96
C ARG A 76 6.38 5.50 32.36
N LEU A 77 6.88 4.60 33.20
CA LEU A 77 7.58 3.40 32.73
C LEU A 77 6.58 2.42 32.10
N LYS A 78 7.05 1.61 31.15
CA LYS A 78 6.24 0.59 30.46
C LYS A 78 6.98 -0.74 30.37
N GLY A 79 6.32 -1.69 29.73
CA GLY A 79 6.91 -2.94 29.29
C GLY A 79 6.76 -4.06 30.32
N ASN A 80 6.71 -5.28 29.80
CA ASN A 80 6.69 -6.50 30.59
C ASN A 80 8.10 -7.09 30.61
N SER A 81 8.45 -7.91 29.62
CA SER A 81 9.79 -8.50 29.49
C SER A 81 10.89 -7.43 29.34
N SER A 82 10.64 -6.37 28.56
CA SER A 82 11.59 -5.28 28.33
C SER A 82 11.89 -4.43 29.57
N TYR A 83 11.00 -4.43 30.56
CA TYR A 83 11.28 -3.83 31.87
C TYR A 83 12.40 -4.57 32.61
N SER A 84 12.62 -5.86 32.31
CA SER A 84 13.70 -6.68 32.87
C SER A 84 15.07 -6.37 32.25
N HIS A 85 15.19 -5.36 31.37
CA HIS A 85 16.50 -4.87 30.91
C HIS A 85 17.42 -4.57 32.11
N PRO A 86 18.70 -4.97 32.06
CA PRO A 86 19.62 -4.78 33.18
C PRO A 86 19.80 -3.28 33.53
N GLY A 87 19.97 -3.00 34.82
CA GLY A 87 20.18 -1.63 35.32
C GLY A 87 18.92 -0.75 35.25
N TYR A 88 19.14 0.57 35.21
CA TYR A 88 18.10 1.60 35.30
C TYR A 88 17.54 2.04 33.93
N LYS A 89 18.03 1.46 32.82
CA LYS A 89 17.53 1.77 31.48
C LYS A 89 16.20 1.04 31.22
N LYS A 90 15.08 1.69 31.56
CA LYS A 90 13.72 1.17 31.38
C LYS A 90 13.02 1.83 30.19
N PRO A 91 12.09 1.13 29.51
CA PRO A 91 11.29 1.75 28.47
C PRO A 91 10.18 2.60 29.11
N PHE A 92 9.76 3.66 28.43
CA PHE A 92 8.79 4.63 28.98
C PHE A 92 7.92 5.25 27.89
N HIS A 93 6.81 5.87 28.30
CA HIS A 93 5.99 6.73 27.46
C HIS A 93 6.15 8.20 27.87
N LEU A 94 6.13 9.10 26.89
CA LEU A 94 5.80 10.51 27.08
C LEU A 94 4.40 10.74 26.51
N LYS A 95 3.49 11.29 27.31
CA LYS A 95 2.11 11.60 26.92
C LYS A 95 1.87 13.09 27.12
N PHE A 96 1.78 13.82 26.01
CA PHE A 96 1.73 15.28 25.95
C PHE A 96 0.37 15.81 26.38
N ASP A 97 -0.71 15.08 26.11
CA ASP A 97 -2.08 15.48 26.40
C ASP A 97 -2.56 15.08 27.83
N GLU A 98 -1.71 14.40 28.61
CA GLU A 98 -2.08 13.86 29.92
C GLU A 98 -2.57 14.93 30.91
N TYR A 99 -1.89 16.08 30.95
CA TYR A 99 -2.22 17.18 31.85
C TYR A 99 -2.79 18.41 31.14
N ILE A 100 -2.67 18.46 29.81
CA ILE A 100 -3.21 19.52 28.95
C ILE A 100 -3.95 18.85 27.80
N GLU A 101 -5.28 18.75 27.91
CA GLU A 101 -6.15 18.12 26.91
C GLU A 101 -5.87 18.65 25.49
N GLY A 102 -5.65 17.74 24.55
CA GLY A 102 -5.36 18.05 23.14
C GLY A 102 -3.96 18.62 22.87
N ALA A 103 -3.04 18.58 23.83
CA ALA A 103 -1.66 18.93 23.58
C ALA A 103 -0.93 17.83 22.79
N GLU A 104 -0.30 18.23 21.70
CA GLU A 104 0.43 17.34 20.81
C GLU A 104 1.85 17.84 20.58
N TYR A 105 2.75 16.91 20.25
CA TYR A 105 4.08 17.21 19.75
C TYR A 105 4.26 16.67 18.33
N ARG A 106 4.34 17.58 17.36
CA ARG A 106 4.47 17.29 15.92
C ARG A 106 3.44 16.27 15.42
N GLY A 107 2.19 16.44 15.85
CA GLY A 107 1.05 15.59 15.47
C GLY A 107 1.01 14.24 16.17
N ASN A 108 1.56 14.15 17.39
CA ASN A 108 1.45 12.95 18.24
C ASN A 108 1.13 13.40 19.66
N ASP A 109 0.07 12.87 20.24
CA ASP A 109 -0.27 13.04 21.67
C ASP A 109 0.69 12.26 22.59
N ARG A 110 1.40 11.25 22.04
CA ARG A 110 2.24 10.33 22.80
C ARG A 110 3.41 9.80 21.98
N LEU A 111 4.53 9.55 22.65
CA LEU A 111 5.72 8.88 22.10
C LEU A 111 6.15 7.74 23.01
N THR A 112 6.60 6.63 22.40
CA THR A 112 7.06 5.43 23.13
C THR A 112 8.55 5.23 22.97
N PHE A 113 9.28 5.18 24.08
CA PHE A 113 10.74 5.01 24.09
C PHE A 113 11.10 3.58 24.50
N ASN A 114 11.45 2.76 23.52
CA ASN A 114 11.89 1.39 23.69
C ASN A 114 13.39 1.34 24.04
N ASN A 115 13.74 0.61 25.10
CA ASN A 115 15.11 0.51 25.61
C ASN A 115 16.01 -0.46 24.82
N CYS A 116 15.55 -0.89 23.63
CA CYS A 116 16.24 -1.83 22.74
C CYS A 116 16.55 -3.17 23.41
N PHE A 117 15.65 -3.63 24.28
CA PHE A 117 15.76 -4.94 24.92
C PHE A 117 15.86 -6.04 23.87
N LYS A 118 16.87 -6.92 24.02
CA LYS A 118 17.18 -8.03 23.10
C LYS A 118 17.54 -7.63 21.65
N ASP A 119 17.86 -6.37 21.39
CA ASP A 119 18.38 -5.96 20.08
C ASP A 119 19.84 -5.49 20.19
N PRO A 120 20.83 -6.34 19.82
CA PRO A 120 22.24 -5.94 19.80
C PRO A 120 22.57 -4.83 18.79
N THR A 121 21.76 -4.66 17.74
CA THR A 121 22.04 -3.70 16.65
C THR A 121 21.31 -2.38 16.85
N PHE A 122 20.25 -2.33 17.67
CA PHE A 122 19.36 -1.17 17.81
C PHE A 122 18.61 -0.82 16.51
N LEU A 123 18.67 -1.68 15.49
CA LEU A 123 18.13 -1.41 14.15
C LEU A 123 16.91 -2.27 13.83
N ARG A 124 16.66 -3.38 14.54
CA ARG A 124 15.69 -4.39 14.09
C ARG A 124 14.29 -3.86 14.01
N GLU A 125 13.84 -3.14 15.04
CA GLU A 125 12.50 -2.57 15.06
C GLU A 125 12.30 -1.53 13.95
N LYS A 126 13.29 -0.65 13.73
CA LYS A 126 13.28 0.35 12.66
C LYS A 126 13.20 -0.28 11.28
N LEU A 127 14.08 -1.24 11.00
CA LEU A 127 14.12 -1.94 9.71
C LEU A 127 12.86 -2.78 9.48
N ALA A 128 12.35 -3.45 10.51
CA ALA A 128 11.11 -4.22 10.40
C ALA A 128 9.92 -3.31 10.08
N CYS A 129 9.80 -2.16 10.76
CA CYS A 129 8.77 -1.17 10.45
C CYS A 129 8.85 -0.67 8.99
N GLU A 130 10.05 -0.37 8.49
CA GLU A 130 10.26 0.03 7.08
C GLU A 130 9.79 -1.04 6.10
N ILE A 131 10.09 -2.32 6.35
CA ILE A 131 9.66 -3.44 5.51
C ILE A 131 8.12 -3.54 5.46
N PHE A 132 7.44 -3.36 6.59
CA PHE A 132 5.97 -3.36 6.60
C PHE A 132 5.38 -2.15 5.88
N HIS A 133 5.97 -0.96 6.04
CA HIS A 133 5.52 0.26 5.36
C HIS A 133 5.63 0.16 3.85
N ASP A 134 6.72 -0.43 3.35
CA ASP A 134 6.92 -0.60 1.91
C ASP A 134 5.90 -1.55 1.28
N LEU A 135 5.44 -2.55 2.06
CA LEU A 135 4.33 -3.40 1.68
C LEU A 135 2.95 -2.77 1.93
N GLY A 136 2.88 -1.51 2.35
CA GLY A 136 1.60 -0.85 2.68
C GLY A 136 0.86 -1.48 3.86
N VAL A 137 1.55 -2.24 4.72
CA VAL A 137 0.96 -2.82 5.93
C VAL A 137 1.01 -1.80 7.07
N PRO A 138 -0.13 -1.49 7.72
CA PRO A 138 -0.15 -0.59 8.87
C PRO A 138 0.81 -1.03 9.97
N CYS A 139 1.77 -0.17 10.30
CA CYS A 139 2.84 -0.45 11.25
C CYS A 139 3.28 0.86 11.93
N PRO A 140 3.73 0.82 13.21
CA PRO A 140 4.33 1.98 13.85
C PRO A 140 5.46 2.61 13.03
N ARG A 141 5.58 3.94 13.09
CA ARG A 141 6.80 4.64 12.66
C ARG A 141 7.86 4.51 13.75
N ALA A 142 9.12 4.44 13.34
CA ALA A 142 10.24 4.28 14.27
C ALA A 142 11.40 5.23 13.94
N THR A 143 12.07 5.71 14.97
CA THR A 143 13.30 6.51 14.90
C THR A 143 14.15 6.27 16.15
N HIS A 144 15.17 7.09 16.42
CA HIS A 144 16.07 6.93 17.56
C HIS A 144 16.19 8.21 18.39
N SER A 145 16.51 8.05 19.67
CA SER A 145 16.75 9.19 20.56
C SER A 145 17.81 8.87 21.61
N VAL A 146 18.59 9.88 21.99
CA VAL A 146 19.28 9.89 23.28
C VAL A 146 18.40 10.56 24.33
N VAL A 147 18.39 10.00 25.53
CA VAL A 147 17.55 10.46 26.65
C VAL A 147 18.42 10.94 27.80
N TYR A 148 18.04 12.07 28.39
CA TYR A 148 18.63 12.61 29.61
C TYR A 148 17.53 12.86 30.65
N TYR A 149 17.79 12.54 31.92
CA TYR A 149 16.96 12.96 33.05
C TYR A 149 17.72 14.01 33.85
N ASN A 150 17.14 15.20 34.04
CA ASN A 150 17.79 16.30 34.77
C ASN A 150 19.25 16.56 34.32
N ASP A 151 19.47 16.58 33.00
CA ASP A 151 20.77 16.70 32.32
C ASP A 151 21.76 15.53 32.46
N ASP A 152 21.42 14.48 33.23
CA ASP A 152 22.20 13.25 33.31
C ASP A 152 21.86 12.33 32.14
N TYR A 153 22.90 11.89 31.41
CA TYR A 153 22.74 10.97 30.29
C TYR A 153 22.17 9.62 30.77
N TRP A 154 21.06 9.19 30.17
CA TRP A 154 20.35 7.97 30.58
C TRP A 154 20.56 6.81 29.62
N GLY A 155 20.51 7.05 28.31
CA GLY A 155 20.72 5.99 27.32
C GLY A 155 20.26 6.33 25.92
N PHE A 156 20.50 5.40 25.01
CA PHE A 156 20.08 5.45 23.61
C PHE A 156 18.88 4.52 23.38
N TYR A 157 17.81 5.05 22.78
CA TYR A 157 16.51 4.41 22.68
C TYR A 157 16.03 4.37 21.23
N THR A 158 15.24 3.35 20.90
CA THR A 158 14.36 3.37 19.72
C THR A 158 13.07 4.08 20.13
N VAL A 159 12.62 5.06 19.36
CA VAL A 159 11.34 5.74 19.59
C VAL A 159 10.33 5.23 18.58
N VAL A 160 9.17 4.81 19.08
CA VAL A 160 8.12 4.17 18.29
C VAL A 160 6.83 4.95 18.47
N ASP A 161 6.14 5.13 17.35
CA ASP A 161 4.81 5.72 17.28
C ASP A 161 3.79 4.76 17.89
N PRO A 162 3.06 5.14 18.96
CA PRO A 162 2.04 4.26 19.52
C PRO A 162 0.91 3.94 18.51
N ILE A 163 0.18 2.85 18.79
CA ILE A 163 -1.07 2.55 18.09
C ILE A 163 -2.23 3.08 18.94
N ASP A 164 -2.77 4.23 18.52
CA ASP A 164 -3.92 4.92 19.10
C ASP A 164 -4.76 5.57 18.00
N LYS A 165 -5.72 6.43 18.38
CA LYS A 165 -6.65 7.07 17.46
C LYS A 165 -5.96 7.90 16.37
N ASP A 166 -4.81 8.51 16.66
CA ASP A 166 -4.04 9.26 15.66
C ASP A 166 -3.43 8.31 14.63
N ALA A 167 -2.90 7.16 15.09
CA ALA A 167 -2.42 6.11 14.21
C ALA A 167 -3.54 5.55 13.32
N LEU A 168 -4.73 5.28 13.89
CA LEU A 168 -5.89 4.80 13.13
C LEU A 168 -6.32 5.79 12.04
N THR A 169 -6.44 7.08 12.39
CA THR A 169 -6.77 8.15 11.44
C THR A 169 -5.78 8.18 10.28
N ARG A 170 -4.48 8.05 10.59
CA ARG A 170 -3.42 8.05 9.58
C ARG A 170 -3.48 6.82 8.67
N PHE A 171 -3.81 5.65 9.20
CA PHE A 171 -3.84 4.41 8.43
C PHE A 171 -5.11 4.24 7.60
N PHE A 172 -6.27 4.62 8.16
CA PHE A 172 -7.57 4.27 7.60
C PHE A 172 -8.48 5.47 7.33
N GLY A 173 -8.10 6.68 7.76
CA GLY A 173 -8.95 7.88 7.64
C GLY A 173 -10.08 7.96 8.67
N GLU A 174 -10.15 7.00 9.59
CA GLU A 174 -11.15 6.86 10.64
C GLU A 174 -10.53 6.25 11.91
N ASN A 175 -11.13 6.49 13.08
CA ASN A 175 -10.55 6.12 14.38
C ASN A 175 -11.55 5.82 15.50
N ASP A 176 -12.85 5.77 15.18
CA ASP A 176 -13.92 5.62 16.18
C ASP A 176 -14.42 4.18 16.32
N CYS A 177 -13.93 3.27 15.49
CA CYS A 177 -14.30 1.85 15.58
C CYS A 177 -13.43 1.08 16.57
N ASN A 178 -13.76 -0.20 16.75
CA ASN A 178 -13.13 -1.06 17.73
C ASN A 178 -11.74 -1.52 17.30
N LEU A 179 -10.82 -1.49 18.27
CA LEU A 179 -9.45 -1.93 18.14
C LEU A 179 -9.17 -2.97 19.24
N TYR A 180 -8.60 -4.10 18.86
CA TYR A 180 -8.23 -5.17 19.78
C TYR A 180 -6.77 -5.53 19.60
N LYS A 181 -6.00 -5.55 20.68
CA LYS A 181 -4.65 -6.09 20.69
C LYS A 181 -4.71 -7.58 20.99
N GLY A 182 -4.02 -8.41 20.20
CA GLY A 182 -3.83 -9.82 20.54
C GLY A 182 -2.82 -9.96 21.67
N ASP A 183 -3.27 -9.98 22.92
CA ASP A 183 -2.45 -10.07 24.13
C ASP A 183 -3.23 -10.79 25.25
N PRO A 184 -2.71 -11.86 25.88
CA PRO A 184 -1.37 -12.47 25.71
C PRO A 184 -1.24 -13.48 24.57
N ASN A 185 -2.36 -13.91 23.97
CA ASN A 185 -2.33 -14.90 22.88
C ASN A 185 -3.67 -14.91 22.13
N GLY A 186 -3.89 -13.87 21.33
CA GLY A 186 -5.04 -13.73 20.44
C GLY A 186 -4.86 -14.56 19.16
N THR A 187 -5.37 -15.78 19.14
CA THR A 187 -5.20 -16.72 18.01
C THR A 187 -6.31 -16.69 16.97
N LEU A 188 -7.38 -15.92 17.19
CA LEU A 188 -8.64 -15.94 16.42
C LEU A 188 -9.41 -17.26 16.50
N GLU A 189 -9.27 -17.97 17.62
CA GLU A 189 -10.11 -19.11 17.97
C GLU A 189 -11.53 -18.64 18.33
N TRP A 190 -12.55 -19.42 17.97
CA TRP A 190 -13.92 -19.16 18.40
C TRP A 190 -14.18 -19.76 19.78
N LEU A 191 -14.48 -18.89 20.74
CA LEU A 191 -14.65 -19.24 22.16
C LEU A 191 -16.11 -19.19 22.62
N GLY A 192 -17.05 -19.08 21.69
CA GLY A 192 -18.48 -18.93 21.94
C GLY A 192 -18.98 -17.50 21.74
N TRP A 193 -20.26 -17.27 22.04
CA TRP A 193 -20.91 -15.97 21.83
C TRP A 193 -20.78 -14.98 23.01
N LEU A 194 -20.15 -15.41 24.10
CA LEU A 194 -19.95 -14.55 25.27
C LEU A 194 -18.59 -13.86 25.16
N PRO A 195 -18.47 -12.59 25.58
CA PRO A 195 -17.22 -11.84 25.50
C PRO A 195 -16.17 -12.28 26.52
N ASP A 196 -16.57 -12.78 27.69
CA ASP A 196 -15.64 -13.09 28.80
C ASP A 196 -14.43 -13.97 28.41
N PRO A 197 -14.58 -15.05 27.62
CA PRO A 197 -13.44 -15.84 27.16
C PRO A 197 -12.44 -15.04 26.31
N TYR A 198 -12.89 -14.10 25.48
CA TYR A 198 -12.04 -13.32 24.58
C TYR A 198 -11.16 -12.32 25.34
N ARG A 199 -11.65 -11.78 26.46
CA ARG A 199 -10.90 -10.86 27.34
C ARG A 199 -9.64 -11.47 27.94
N HIS A 200 -9.50 -12.80 27.90
CA HIS A 200 -8.30 -13.51 28.36
C HIS A 200 -7.21 -13.61 27.29
N HIS A 201 -7.50 -13.20 26.06
CA HIS A 201 -6.65 -13.34 24.88
C HIS A 201 -6.48 -12.03 24.10
N TYR A 202 -7.31 -11.04 24.40
CA TYR A 202 -7.35 -9.75 23.73
C TYR A 202 -7.54 -8.62 24.73
N GLU A 203 -6.83 -7.52 24.50
CA GLU A 203 -7.04 -6.24 25.14
C GLU A 203 -7.83 -5.34 24.18
N LYS A 204 -8.99 -4.84 24.61
CA LYS A 204 -9.76 -3.86 23.83
C LYS A 204 -9.13 -2.48 24.06
N ALA A 205 -8.63 -1.87 22.99
CA ALA A 205 -7.81 -0.66 23.04
C ALA A 205 -8.58 0.63 22.65
N THR A 206 -9.79 0.50 22.12
CA THR A 206 -10.73 1.60 21.87
C THR A 206 -12.13 1.18 22.27
N ASN A 207 -13.00 2.16 22.58
CA ASN A 207 -14.39 1.92 22.95
C ASN A 207 -14.54 0.95 24.14
N GLU A 208 -13.64 1.05 25.11
CA GLU A 208 -13.59 0.15 26.28
C GLU A 208 -14.85 0.22 27.14
N ALA A 209 -15.48 1.40 27.22
CA ALA A 209 -16.65 1.63 28.06
C ALA A 209 -17.94 1.02 27.47
N GLU A 210 -18.02 0.97 26.15
CA GLU A 210 -19.12 0.38 25.38
C GLU A 210 -19.13 -1.14 25.56
N ASP A 211 -17.95 -1.73 25.74
CA ASP A 211 -17.76 -3.15 26.02
C ASP A 211 -18.44 -4.09 25.00
N ASP A 212 -18.53 -3.64 23.75
CA ASP A 212 -19.03 -4.42 22.62
C ASP A 212 -17.88 -5.22 21.99
N TRP A 213 -18.06 -6.53 21.83
CA TRP A 213 -17.08 -7.47 21.28
C TRP A 213 -17.62 -8.22 20.05
N THR A 214 -18.78 -7.79 19.56
CA THR A 214 -19.57 -8.54 18.56
C THR A 214 -18.76 -8.79 17.29
N ASP A 215 -18.07 -7.77 16.80
CA ASP A 215 -17.21 -7.81 15.62
C ASP A 215 -16.12 -8.89 15.68
N LEU A 216 -15.34 -8.93 16.78
CA LEU A 216 -14.30 -9.94 16.99
C LEU A 216 -14.90 -11.34 17.13
N ILE A 217 -16.01 -11.47 17.86
CA ILE A 217 -16.69 -12.75 18.07
C ILE A 217 -17.23 -13.30 16.75
N GLU A 218 -17.85 -12.46 15.93
CA GLU A 218 -18.41 -12.82 14.63
C GLU A 218 -17.31 -13.19 13.63
N LEU A 219 -16.19 -12.45 13.59
CA LEU A 219 -15.02 -12.81 12.79
C LEU A 219 -14.48 -14.18 13.21
N CYS A 220 -14.27 -14.42 14.50
CA CYS A 220 -13.82 -15.72 15.00
C CYS A 220 -14.81 -16.82 14.63
N ASN A 221 -16.13 -16.57 14.74
CA ASN A 221 -17.14 -17.53 14.35
C ASN A 221 -17.07 -17.85 12.85
N PHE A 222 -16.96 -16.84 11.99
CA PHE A 222 -16.79 -17.02 10.55
C PHE A 222 -15.56 -17.88 10.24
N ILE A 223 -14.41 -17.55 10.83
CA ILE A 223 -13.15 -18.28 10.62
C ILE A 223 -13.27 -19.75 11.05
N ASN A 224 -13.90 -20.04 12.18
CA ASN A 224 -13.85 -21.38 12.76
C ASN A 224 -15.03 -22.27 12.36
N ASN A 225 -16.19 -21.70 12.03
CA ASN A 225 -17.44 -22.44 11.86
C ASN A 225 -18.05 -22.35 10.44
N THR A 226 -17.59 -21.45 9.58
CA THR A 226 -18.04 -21.39 8.18
C THR A 226 -17.53 -22.61 7.41
N SER A 227 -18.36 -23.20 6.55
CA SER A 227 -17.98 -24.38 5.76
C SER A 227 -16.88 -24.05 4.74
N GLU A 228 -16.11 -25.05 4.30
CA GLU A 228 -15.03 -24.87 3.31
C GLU A 228 -15.54 -24.16 2.03
N SER A 229 -16.73 -24.53 1.56
CA SER A 229 -17.32 -23.93 0.35
C SER A 229 -17.79 -22.49 0.50
N GLU A 230 -17.98 -22.03 1.74
CA GLU A 230 -18.45 -20.67 2.05
C GLU A 230 -17.32 -19.75 2.49
N PHE A 231 -16.14 -20.30 2.82
CA PHE A 231 -15.01 -19.51 3.31
C PHE A 231 -14.44 -18.54 2.27
N GLY A 232 -14.71 -18.75 0.98
CA GLY A 232 -14.38 -17.79 -0.09
C GLY A 232 -14.93 -16.37 0.14
N ALA A 233 -15.94 -16.21 1.02
CA ALA A 233 -16.45 -14.91 1.45
C ALA A 233 -15.53 -14.14 2.42
N VAL A 234 -14.32 -14.65 2.73
CA VAL A 234 -13.39 -14.04 3.70
C VAL A 234 -13.05 -12.57 3.43
N MET A 235 -13.05 -12.15 2.16
CA MET A 235 -12.83 -10.75 1.77
C MET A 235 -13.91 -9.78 2.28
N GLY A 236 -15.08 -10.31 2.64
CA GLY A 236 -16.15 -9.55 3.30
C GLY A 236 -16.02 -9.48 4.82
N TRP A 237 -14.96 -10.06 5.40
CA TRP A 237 -14.71 -10.11 6.84
C TRP A 237 -13.33 -9.57 7.23
N LEU A 238 -12.36 -9.72 6.33
CA LEU A 238 -10.96 -9.40 6.56
C LEU A 238 -10.34 -8.84 5.29
N ASP A 239 -9.46 -7.85 5.44
CA ASP A 239 -8.51 -7.49 4.39
C ASP A 239 -7.44 -8.58 4.23
N ALA A 240 -7.78 -9.63 3.48
CA ALA A 240 -6.91 -10.79 3.32
C ALA A 240 -5.65 -10.47 2.49
N GLU A 241 -5.66 -9.42 1.66
CA GLU A 241 -4.47 -8.96 0.94
C GLU A 241 -3.48 -8.33 1.90
N ALA A 242 -3.92 -7.37 2.72
CA ALA A 242 -3.06 -6.79 3.75
C ALA A 242 -2.55 -7.86 4.73
N PHE A 243 -3.38 -8.85 5.05
CA PHE A 243 -2.94 -9.98 5.86
C PHE A 243 -1.89 -10.87 5.16
N ALA A 244 -1.99 -11.09 3.84
CA ALA A 244 -0.98 -11.83 3.09
C ALA A 244 0.37 -11.08 3.07
N ARG A 245 0.35 -9.75 2.91
CA ARG A 245 1.55 -8.91 3.00
C ARG A 245 2.16 -8.92 4.40
N PHE A 246 1.31 -8.82 5.43
CA PHE A 246 1.73 -9.00 6.83
C PHE A 246 2.39 -10.37 7.04
N TRP A 247 1.80 -11.44 6.51
CA TRP A 247 2.34 -12.80 6.60
C TRP A 247 3.69 -12.93 5.90
N ALA A 248 3.81 -12.39 4.69
CA ALA A 248 5.04 -12.40 3.90
C ALA A 248 6.21 -11.73 4.64
N ALA A 249 5.98 -10.52 5.17
CA ALA A 249 7.00 -9.79 5.94
C ALA A 249 7.46 -10.54 7.20
N ASN A 250 6.52 -11.04 8.01
CA ASN A 250 6.85 -11.83 9.21
C ASN A 250 7.59 -13.12 8.84
N THR A 251 7.18 -13.79 7.77
CA THR A 251 7.82 -15.02 7.27
C THR A 251 9.25 -14.74 6.79
N PHE A 252 9.47 -13.67 6.03
CA PHE A 252 10.81 -13.32 5.57
C PHE A 252 11.73 -13.05 6.75
N MET A 253 11.31 -12.17 7.66
CA MET A 253 12.09 -11.78 8.83
C MET A 253 12.14 -12.86 9.91
N VAL A 254 11.34 -13.92 9.81
CA VAL A 254 11.12 -14.90 10.90
C VAL A 254 10.80 -14.17 12.20
N ASN A 255 9.83 -13.25 12.13
CA ASN A 255 9.31 -12.57 13.31
C ASN A 255 8.24 -13.46 13.94
N LEU A 256 8.66 -14.30 14.88
CA LEU A 256 7.77 -15.28 15.51
C LEU A 256 7.13 -14.78 16.80
N ASP A 257 7.56 -13.64 17.34
CA ASP A 257 6.79 -12.96 18.38
C ASP A 257 5.69 -12.11 17.73
N SER A 258 4.82 -12.78 16.96
CA SER A 258 3.77 -12.21 16.13
C SER A 258 2.58 -13.16 16.06
N TYR A 259 1.54 -12.83 15.29
CA TYR A 259 0.43 -13.75 15.03
C TYR A 259 0.91 -15.12 14.54
N GLN A 260 1.90 -15.20 13.63
CA GLN A 260 2.38 -16.46 13.05
C GLN A 260 2.99 -17.42 14.10
N GLY A 261 3.61 -16.87 15.14
CA GLY A 261 4.28 -17.63 16.19
C GLY A 261 3.56 -17.59 17.53
N THR A 262 3.67 -16.53 18.34
CA THR A 262 3.06 -16.46 19.69
C THR A 262 1.55 -16.22 19.69
N GLY A 263 0.98 -15.71 18.59
CA GLY A 263 -0.39 -15.21 18.59
C GLY A 263 -0.48 -13.85 19.27
N HIS A 264 0.63 -13.11 19.25
CA HIS A 264 0.82 -11.85 19.99
C HIS A 264 1.23 -10.71 19.05
N ASN A 265 1.40 -9.50 19.59
CA ASN A 265 2.06 -8.36 18.92
C ASN A 265 1.41 -7.95 17.59
N TYR A 266 0.08 -7.87 17.60
CA TYR A 266 -0.69 -7.24 16.54
C TYR A 266 -1.94 -6.59 17.12
N TYR A 267 -2.50 -5.64 16.38
CA TYR A 267 -3.87 -5.19 16.60
C TYR A 267 -4.77 -5.61 15.44
N MET A 268 -6.03 -5.83 15.76
CA MET A 268 -7.13 -5.97 14.83
C MET A 268 -8.05 -4.76 14.98
N TYR A 269 -8.09 -3.93 13.95
CA TYR A 269 -9.03 -2.82 13.83
C TYR A 269 -10.21 -3.26 12.97
N PHE A 270 -11.43 -3.00 13.41
CA PHE A 270 -12.63 -3.23 12.60
C PHE A 270 -13.06 -1.90 12.02
N ASP A 271 -13.01 -1.75 10.70
CA ASP A 271 -13.39 -0.49 10.06
C ASP A 271 -14.90 -0.22 10.15
N SER A 272 -15.35 0.96 9.71
CA SER A 272 -16.77 1.33 9.71
C SER A 272 -17.66 0.38 8.89
N ASP A 273 -17.07 -0.38 7.97
CA ASP A 273 -17.73 -1.44 7.21
C ASP A 273 -17.58 -2.83 7.86
N THR A 274 -17.13 -2.89 9.11
CA THR A 274 -16.89 -4.11 9.91
C THR A 274 -15.83 -5.06 9.35
N ILE A 275 -14.95 -4.59 8.46
CA ILE A 275 -13.83 -5.39 7.96
C ILE A 275 -12.66 -5.32 8.94
N ALA A 276 -12.16 -6.49 9.28
CA ALA A 276 -10.97 -6.64 10.09
C ALA A 276 -9.70 -6.22 9.32
N ARG A 277 -8.91 -5.34 9.92
CA ARG A 277 -7.65 -4.80 9.41
C ARG A 277 -6.54 -5.08 10.40
N TYR A 278 -5.46 -5.69 9.91
CA TYR A 278 -4.28 -5.96 10.73
C TYR A 278 -3.40 -4.73 10.88
N ILE A 279 -2.90 -4.52 12.10
CA ILE A 279 -1.85 -3.53 12.40
C ILE A 279 -0.73 -4.25 13.13
N VAL A 280 0.50 -4.05 12.67
CA VAL A 280 1.70 -4.61 13.27
C VAL A 280 1.98 -3.94 14.61
N TRP A 281 2.55 -4.67 15.56
CA TRP A 281 3.06 -4.11 16.81
C TRP A 281 4.34 -4.84 17.25
N ASP A 282 5.18 -4.16 18.04
CA ASP A 282 6.32 -4.73 18.78
C ASP A 282 7.18 -5.74 17.99
N VAL A 283 7.98 -5.22 17.06
CA VAL A 283 8.78 -6.01 16.11
C VAL A 283 10.28 -6.03 16.44
N ASN A 284 10.62 -5.78 17.71
CA ASN A 284 12.02 -5.75 18.17
C ASN A 284 12.70 -7.13 18.11
N GLU A 285 11.94 -8.23 18.23
CA GLU A 285 12.46 -9.61 18.14
C GLU A 285 12.36 -10.22 16.73
N ALA A 286 12.19 -9.39 15.69
CA ALA A 286 12.30 -9.79 14.29
C ALA A 286 13.73 -10.23 13.89
N PHE A 287 13.90 -10.73 12.66
CA PHE A 287 15.17 -11.25 12.12
C PHE A 287 15.71 -12.45 12.90
N GLY A 288 14.81 -13.37 13.25
CA GLY A 288 15.13 -14.62 13.93
C GLY A 288 15.63 -14.47 15.37
N VAL A 289 15.31 -13.35 16.05
CA VAL A 289 15.66 -13.19 17.47
C VAL A 289 14.76 -14.06 18.35
N PHE A 290 13.45 -14.06 18.11
CA PHE A 290 12.53 -14.98 18.80
C PHE A 290 12.44 -16.32 18.06
N THR A 291 13.02 -17.39 18.64
CA THR A 291 13.30 -18.62 17.88
C THR A 291 12.28 -19.75 18.05
N PHE A 292 11.39 -19.70 19.05
CA PHE A 292 10.59 -20.87 19.46
C PHE A 292 11.40 -22.16 19.70
N GLY A 293 12.69 -22.04 20.02
CA GLY A 293 13.59 -23.18 20.19
C GLY A 293 14.15 -23.76 18.89
N MET A 294 13.87 -23.15 17.74
CA MET A 294 14.50 -23.50 16.46
C MET A 294 15.97 -23.08 16.44
N SER A 295 16.78 -23.84 15.72
CA SER A 295 18.16 -23.50 15.41
C SER A 295 18.26 -22.37 14.37
N GLY A 296 19.43 -21.73 14.27
CA GLY A 296 19.68 -20.71 13.26
C GLY A 296 19.47 -21.21 11.82
N ALA A 297 19.80 -22.48 11.55
CA ALA A 297 19.59 -23.11 10.25
C ALA A 297 18.09 -23.30 9.96
N GLU A 298 17.32 -23.80 10.93
CA GLU A 298 15.87 -23.96 10.78
C GLU A 298 15.15 -22.62 10.55
N MET A 299 15.60 -21.54 11.18
CA MET A 299 15.06 -20.20 10.93
C MET A 299 15.36 -19.72 9.51
N ARG A 300 16.61 -19.87 9.04
CA ARG A 300 17.00 -19.47 7.67
C ARG A 300 16.23 -20.24 6.60
N GLU A 301 15.86 -21.48 6.87
CA GLU A 301 15.11 -22.34 5.96
C GLU A 301 13.63 -22.50 6.36
N MET A 302 13.07 -21.55 7.13
CA MET A 302 11.69 -21.64 7.60
C MET A 302 10.70 -21.61 6.42
N PRO A 303 9.80 -22.63 6.30
CA PRO A 303 8.80 -22.69 5.24
C PRO A 303 7.85 -21.48 5.23
N ILE A 304 7.34 -21.15 4.05
CA ILE A 304 6.50 -19.96 3.83
C ILE A 304 5.14 -20.05 4.56
N ASP A 305 4.60 -21.26 4.69
CA ASP A 305 3.35 -21.56 5.37
C ASP A 305 3.55 -21.99 6.84
N TRP A 306 4.79 -21.90 7.35
CA TRP A 306 5.09 -22.28 8.72
C TRP A 306 4.29 -21.43 9.72
N ARG A 307 3.74 -22.09 10.73
CA ARG A 307 3.03 -21.43 11.84
C ARG A 307 2.96 -22.35 13.06
N GLN A 308 2.82 -21.76 14.23
CA GLN A 308 2.48 -22.55 15.43
C GLN A 308 1.09 -23.19 15.27
N PRO A 309 0.81 -24.32 15.94
CA PRO A 309 -0.53 -24.89 15.99
C PRO A 309 -1.56 -23.90 16.55
N ASN A 310 -2.83 -24.12 16.21
CA ASN A 310 -3.95 -23.25 16.58
C ASN A 310 -3.84 -21.86 15.94
N ARG A 311 -3.79 -21.79 14.61
CA ARG A 311 -3.87 -20.51 13.86
C ARG A 311 -5.04 -20.55 12.90
N PRO A 312 -6.30 -20.59 13.40
CA PRO A 312 -7.49 -20.81 12.58
C PRO A 312 -7.52 -19.98 11.31
N LEU A 313 -7.27 -18.67 11.38
CA LEU A 313 -7.31 -17.84 10.17
C LEU A 313 -6.28 -18.29 9.11
N ALA A 314 -5.05 -18.56 9.53
CA ALA A 314 -3.99 -18.96 8.60
C ALA A 314 -4.21 -20.39 8.09
N ASP A 315 -4.67 -21.29 8.96
CA ASP A 315 -5.07 -22.65 8.59
C ASP A 315 -6.10 -22.60 7.46
N ARG A 316 -7.20 -21.87 7.67
CA ARG A 316 -8.27 -21.72 6.67
C ARG A 316 -7.80 -21.01 5.39
N LEU A 317 -7.00 -19.95 5.51
CA LEU A 317 -6.51 -19.22 4.33
C LEU A 317 -5.59 -20.07 3.46
N PHE A 318 -4.67 -20.85 4.04
CA PHE A 318 -3.80 -21.73 3.26
C PHE A 318 -4.51 -22.98 2.72
N GLU A 319 -5.53 -23.49 3.43
CA GLU A 319 -6.18 -24.77 3.11
C GLU A 319 -7.43 -24.59 2.24
N ASP A 320 -8.25 -23.57 2.52
CA ASP A 320 -9.58 -23.40 1.92
C ASP A 320 -9.67 -22.20 0.95
N TRP A 321 -8.73 -21.24 1.01
CA TRP A 321 -8.71 -20.07 0.13
C TRP A 321 -7.47 -20.03 -0.75
N SER A 322 -7.53 -20.74 -1.88
CA SER A 322 -6.41 -20.91 -2.81
C SER A 322 -5.66 -19.64 -3.24
N PRO A 323 -6.26 -18.43 -3.31
CA PRO A 323 -5.52 -17.21 -3.62
C PRO A 323 -4.48 -16.81 -2.55
N PHE A 324 -4.62 -17.24 -1.30
CA PHE A 324 -3.78 -16.73 -0.21
C PHE A 324 -2.29 -16.99 -0.43
N ARG A 325 -1.94 -18.24 -0.78
CA ARG A 325 -0.53 -18.62 -0.98
C ARG A 325 0.08 -17.82 -2.13
N TYR A 326 -0.69 -17.59 -3.19
CA TYR A 326 -0.26 -16.77 -4.31
C TYR A 326 0.03 -15.32 -3.87
N LEU A 327 -0.86 -14.71 -3.07
CA LEU A 327 -0.66 -13.34 -2.55
C LEU A 327 0.59 -13.24 -1.67
N VAL A 328 0.84 -14.25 -0.83
CA VAL A 328 2.06 -14.33 0.00
C VAL A 328 3.32 -14.43 -0.87
N ASP A 329 3.31 -15.30 -1.88
CA ASP A 329 4.46 -15.46 -2.80
C ASP A 329 4.74 -14.14 -3.56
N CYS A 330 3.70 -13.38 -3.94
CA CYS A 330 3.87 -12.09 -4.60
C CYS A 330 4.49 -11.04 -3.69
N ALA A 331 3.98 -10.90 -2.47
CA ALA A 331 4.53 -9.97 -1.50
C ALA A 331 5.99 -10.32 -1.15
N LEU A 332 6.34 -11.61 -1.10
CA LEU A 332 7.73 -12.05 -0.96
C LEU A 332 8.59 -11.70 -2.17
N GLY A 333 8.06 -11.84 -3.39
CA GLY A 333 8.73 -11.39 -4.62
C GLY A 333 9.01 -9.90 -4.63
N GLU A 334 8.02 -9.07 -4.27
CA GLU A 334 8.16 -7.62 -4.15
C GLU A 334 9.27 -7.24 -3.15
N LEU A 335 9.33 -7.91 -2.00
CA LEU A 335 10.38 -7.69 -1.02
C LEU A 335 11.78 -8.03 -1.56
N LEU A 336 11.92 -9.12 -2.31
CA LEU A 336 13.18 -9.54 -2.92
C LEU A 336 13.69 -8.55 -3.99
N GLU A 337 12.79 -7.81 -4.64
CA GLU A 337 13.15 -6.79 -5.64
C GLU A 337 13.39 -5.39 -5.04
N THR A 338 12.97 -5.18 -3.78
CA THR A 338 13.01 -3.87 -3.10
C THR A 338 13.98 -3.89 -1.90
N ASN A 339 13.44 -3.83 -0.69
CA ASN A 339 14.20 -3.62 0.54
C ASN A 339 14.97 -4.84 1.03
N LEU A 340 14.57 -6.03 0.59
CA LEU A 340 15.17 -7.29 1.02
C LEU A 340 16.03 -7.94 -0.07
N ASP A 341 16.24 -7.24 -1.19
CA ASP A 341 17.42 -7.45 -2.02
C ASP A 341 18.68 -7.28 -1.13
N PRO A 342 19.58 -8.27 -1.09
CA PRO A 342 20.81 -8.19 -0.31
C PRO A 342 21.62 -6.90 -0.51
N THR A 343 21.66 -6.33 -1.73
CA THR A 343 22.44 -5.11 -1.96
C THR A 343 21.78 -3.91 -1.29
N THR A 344 20.48 -3.72 -1.52
CA THR A 344 19.67 -2.64 -0.91
C THR A 344 19.66 -2.75 0.60
N PHE A 345 19.32 -3.93 1.15
CA PHE A 345 19.24 -4.14 2.59
C PHE A 345 20.58 -3.87 3.28
N ASN A 346 21.68 -4.40 2.73
CA ASN A 346 23.00 -4.26 3.34
C ASN A 346 23.48 -2.79 3.31
N ALA A 347 23.13 -2.04 2.26
CA ALA A 347 23.37 -0.60 2.19
C ALA A 347 22.59 0.15 3.27
N ARG A 348 21.30 -0.18 3.46
CA ARG A 348 20.43 0.44 4.47
C ARG A 348 20.90 0.15 5.90
N VAL A 349 21.29 -1.09 6.20
CA VAL A 349 21.92 -1.43 7.50
C VAL A 349 23.18 -0.62 7.73
N THR A 350 23.98 -0.38 6.69
CA THR A 350 25.21 0.44 6.79
C THR A 350 24.88 1.89 7.11
N GLU A 351 23.94 2.49 6.39
CA GLU A 351 23.48 3.86 6.63
C GLU A 351 22.99 4.07 8.06
N LEU A 352 22.05 3.22 8.52
CA LEU A 352 21.49 3.31 9.87
C LEU A 352 22.55 3.02 10.94
N SER A 353 23.39 1.98 10.76
CA SER A 353 24.44 1.67 11.73
C SER A 353 25.46 2.81 11.84
N ASP A 354 25.86 3.44 10.73
CA ASP A 354 26.76 4.59 10.75
C ASP A 354 26.15 5.79 11.49
N MET A 355 24.84 6.03 11.30
CA MET A 355 24.10 7.08 11.99
C MET A 355 24.06 6.85 13.52
N VAL A 356 23.75 5.63 13.96
CA VAL A 356 23.52 5.35 15.39
C VAL A 356 24.81 5.00 16.17
N ARG A 357 25.87 4.54 15.48
CA ARG A 357 27.11 4.04 16.12
C ARG A 357 27.71 4.97 17.18
N PRO A 358 27.82 6.31 16.97
CA PRO A 358 28.36 7.20 18.00
C PRO A 358 27.53 7.18 19.30
N PHE A 359 26.21 7.04 19.19
CA PHE A 359 25.28 7.03 20.31
C PHE A 359 25.23 5.67 21.00
N VAL A 360 25.28 4.57 20.23
CA VAL A 360 25.46 3.22 20.77
C VAL A 360 26.75 3.15 21.59
N TYR A 361 27.84 3.72 21.09
CA TYR A 361 29.12 3.71 21.80
C TYR A 361 29.11 4.55 23.08
N ALA A 362 28.36 5.66 23.07
CA ALA A 362 28.19 6.53 24.23
C ALA A 362 27.26 5.92 25.30
N ASP A 363 26.34 5.03 24.93
CA ASP A 363 25.42 4.40 25.87
C ASP A 363 26.15 3.44 26.82
N THR A 364 26.34 3.83 28.07
CA THR A 364 26.94 2.96 29.10
C THR A 364 25.94 2.04 29.80
N ASN A 365 24.65 2.21 29.55
CA ASN A 365 23.55 1.50 30.19
C ASN A 365 22.91 0.44 29.28
N LYS A 366 23.45 0.21 28.07
CA LYS A 366 22.99 -0.83 27.15
C LYS A 366 23.33 -2.25 27.60
N MET A 367 22.54 -3.21 27.13
CA MET A 367 22.70 -4.65 27.41
C MET A 367 23.90 -5.30 26.70
N PHE A 368 24.19 -4.88 25.47
CA PHE A 368 25.21 -5.48 24.60
C PHE A 368 26.46 -4.59 24.48
N SER A 369 27.64 -5.18 24.33
CA SER A 369 28.88 -4.40 24.19
C SER A 369 28.99 -3.75 22.80
N ASN A 370 29.88 -2.77 22.65
CA ASN A 370 30.18 -2.21 21.32
C ASN A 370 30.70 -3.29 20.35
N SER A 371 31.42 -4.29 20.87
CA SER A 371 31.89 -5.41 20.05
C SER A 371 30.73 -6.28 19.58
N ASP A 372 29.73 -6.49 20.42
CA ASP A 372 28.52 -7.24 20.07
C ASP A 372 27.71 -6.51 19.00
N PHE A 373 27.55 -5.18 19.14
CA PHE A 373 26.94 -4.33 18.10
C PHE A 373 27.65 -4.51 16.75
N GLU A 374 28.97 -4.29 16.69
CA GLU A 374 29.72 -4.40 15.42
C GLU A 374 29.69 -5.82 14.85
N THR A 375 29.76 -6.84 15.71
CA THR A 375 29.72 -8.24 15.26
C THR A 375 28.33 -8.61 14.75
N ASN A 376 27.26 -8.19 15.43
CA ASN A 376 25.89 -8.62 15.13
C ASN A 376 25.26 -7.93 13.93
N LEU A 377 25.90 -6.89 13.39
CA LEU A 377 25.54 -6.40 12.06
C LEU A 377 25.72 -7.48 10.99
N ASP A 378 26.72 -8.36 11.14
CA ASP A 378 27.10 -9.33 10.11
C ASP A 378 27.04 -10.79 10.57
N TYR A 379 27.28 -11.08 11.84
CA TYR A 379 27.45 -12.45 12.33
C TYR A 379 26.64 -12.72 13.59
N ASP A 380 26.29 -13.99 13.77
CA ASP A 380 25.62 -14.45 14.98
C ASP A 380 26.47 -14.15 16.22
N ILE A 381 25.81 -13.66 17.28
CA ILE A 381 26.40 -13.55 18.61
C ILE A 381 25.61 -14.41 19.59
N THR A 382 26.26 -14.84 20.68
CA THR A 382 25.59 -15.54 21.78
C THR A 382 25.64 -14.68 23.03
N PHE A 383 24.47 -14.42 23.62
CA PHE A 383 24.35 -13.73 24.89
C PHE A 383 23.50 -14.56 25.85
N GLY A 384 24.11 -15.05 26.93
CA GLY A 384 23.49 -16.01 27.83
C GLY A 384 23.13 -17.31 27.09
N PRO A 385 21.89 -17.83 27.21
CA PRO A 385 21.46 -19.04 26.53
C PRO A 385 20.97 -18.83 25.09
N GLN A 386 20.88 -17.57 24.62
CA GLN A 386 20.26 -17.23 23.34
C GLN A 386 21.32 -16.81 22.31
N THR A 387 21.10 -17.23 21.06
CA THR A 387 21.84 -16.75 19.89
C THR A 387 21.02 -15.69 19.19
N PHE A 388 21.67 -14.58 18.83
CA PHE A 388 21.10 -13.47 18.07
C PHE A 388 21.71 -13.53 16.68
N PRO A 389 20.91 -13.75 15.62
CA PRO A 389 21.46 -13.86 14.28
C PRO A 389 22.15 -12.58 13.80
N GLY A 390 23.21 -12.73 13.01
CA GLY A 390 23.83 -11.60 12.30
C GLY A 390 22.85 -11.00 11.31
N LEU A 391 22.61 -9.69 11.37
CA LEU A 391 21.50 -9.05 10.66
C LEU A 391 21.61 -9.21 9.13
N ARG A 392 22.77 -8.89 8.55
CA ARG A 392 23.02 -9.01 7.10
C ARG A 392 23.05 -10.48 6.65
N ASP A 393 23.79 -11.32 7.38
CA ASP A 393 23.89 -12.76 7.06
C ASP A 393 22.54 -13.46 7.11
N PHE A 394 21.72 -13.16 8.13
CA PHE A 394 20.37 -13.69 8.25
C PHE A 394 19.50 -13.31 7.05
N VAL A 395 19.48 -12.03 6.66
CA VAL A 395 18.67 -11.57 5.53
C VAL A 395 19.18 -12.14 4.20
N ASN A 396 20.49 -12.22 3.99
CA ASN A 396 21.05 -12.82 2.77
C ASN A 396 20.63 -14.29 2.62
N ASP A 397 20.72 -15.08 3.70
CA ASP A 397 20.32 -16.49 3.68
C ASP A 397 18.80 -16.66 3.53
N ARG A 398 18.01 -15.79 4.17
CA ARG A 398 16.54 -15.78 3.97
C ARG A 398 16.15 -15.42 2.56
N ALA A 399 16.77 -14.40 1.96
CA ALA A 399 16.52 -14.01 0.58
C ALA A 399 16.77 -15.18 -0.38
N ALA A 400 17.93 -15.85 -0.24
CA ALA A 400 18.26 -17.01 -1.05
C ALA A 400 17.29 -18.20 -0.86
N TYR A 401 16.84 -18.44 0.37
CA TYR A 401 15.83 -19.47 0.63
C TYR A 401 14.49 -19.11 -0.02
N ILE A 402 14.00 -17.89 0.19
CA ILE A 402 12.71 -17.43 -0.34
C ILE A 402 12.71 -17.45 -1.87
N GLU A 403 13.76 -16.92 -2.53
CA GLU A 403 13.90 -16.90 -3.99
C GLU A 403 13.74 -18.29 -4.63
N THR A 404 14.14 -19.35 -3.92
CA THR A 404 14.06 -20.74 -4.41
C THR A 404 12.78 -21.48 -4.00
N ASN A 405 11.95 -20.91 -3.11
CA ASN A 405 10.79 -21.58 -2.51
C ASN A 405 9.45 -20.82 -2.71
N ILE A 406 9.45 -19.64 -3.33
CA ILE A 406 8.22 -18.96 -3.76
C ILE A 406 7.69 -19.55 -5.07
N GLY A 407 6.37 -19.56 -5.22
CA GLY A 407 5.72 -19.83 -6.49
C GLY A 407 5.94 -18.69 -7.50
N PRO A 408 5.64 -18.90 -8.80
CA PRO A 408 5.70 -17.84 -9.78
C PRO A 408 4.75 -16.70 -9.38
N CYS A 409 5.33 -15.51 -9.26
CA CYS A 409 4.63 -14.22 -9.13
C CYS A 409 4.37 -13.63 -10.53
N ASP A 410 4.23 -14.47 -11.56
CA ASP A 410 4.03 -14.06 -12.95
C ASP A 410 2.59 -13.56 -13.21
N GLY A 411 2.03 -12.84 -12.23
CA GLY A 411 0.62 -12.44 -12.17
C GLY A 411 -0.31 -13.62 -11.85
N ILE A 412 -1.34 -13.36 -11.05
CA ILE A 412 -2.64 -13.87 -11.42
C ILE A 412 -2.85 -13.18 -12.75
N ASP A 413 -3.16 -13.96 -13.78
CA ASP A 413 -3.72 -13.40 -14.99
C ASP A 413 -5.08 -12.76 -14.63
N VAL A 414 -5.04 -11.57 -14.04
CA VAL A 414 -6.17 -10.63 -13.96
C VAL A 414 -6.27 -9.84 -15.26
N ASN A 415 -5.30 -9.99 -16.18
CA ASN A 415 -5.37 -9.48 -17.53
C ASN A 415 -6.40 -10.28 -18.35
N GLY A 416 -7.67 -9.99 -18.13
CA GLY A 416 -8.67 -10.11 -19.18
C GLY A 416 -9.90 -10.98 -18.90
N ALA A 417 -10.39 -11.04 -17.66
CA ALA A 417 -11.72 -11.61 -17.47
C ALA A 417 -12.83 -10.57 -17.67
N VAL A 418 -12.66 -9.30 -17.27
CA VAL A 418 -13.71 -8.28 -17.37
C VAL A 418 -13.23 -7.06 -18.16
N LEU A 419 -14.06 -6.61 -19.10
CA LEU A 419 -13.77 -5.53 -20.04
C LEU A 419 -14.86 -4.46 -19.98
N ILE A 420 -14.50 -3.22 -20.26
CA ILE A 420 -15.49 -2.18 -20.58
C ILE A 420 -16.01 -2.51 -21.99
N ASN A 421 -17.31 -2.72 -22.14
CA ASN A 421 -17.89 -3.25 -23.37
C ASN A 421 -18.67 -2.22 -24.18
N GLU A 422 -19.38 -1.32 -23.51
CA GLU A 422 -20.22 -0.28 -24.13
C GLU A 422 -20.27 0.95 -23.23
N VAL A 423 -20.28 2.16 -23.82
CA VAL A 423 -20.31 3.44 -23.13
C VAL A 423 -21.31 4.37 -23.82
N MET A 424 -22.24 4.94 -23.05
CA MET A 424 -23.23 5.94 -23.48
C MET A 424 -23.09 7.18 -22.60
N PRO A 425 -22.31 8.20 -23.04
CA PRO A 425 -22.08 9.41 -22.26
C PRO A 425 -23.14 10.51 -22.45
N ASP A 426 -24.17 10.27 -23.25
CA ASP A 426 -25.29 11.21 -23.46
C ASP A 426 -26.55 10.43 -23.82
N ASN A 427 -27.31 10.05 -22.79
CA ASN A 427 -28.52 9.23 -22.87
C ASN A 427 -29.74 10.14 -22.66
N ASP A 428 -30.54 10.38 -23.71
CA ASP A 428 -31.75 11.21 -23.61
C ASP A 428 -33.03 10.37 -23.64
N THR A 429 -33.01 9.25 -24.36
CA THR A 429 -34.23 8.46 -24.64
C THR A 429 -34.05 6.94 -24.60
N ILE A 430 -32.84 6.41 -24.43
CA ILE A 430 -32.57 4.98 -24.63
C ILE A 430 -33.04 4.13 -23.45
N ILE A 431 -32.47 4.34 -22.26
CA ILE A 431 -32.85 3.64 -21.03
C ILE A 431 -32.94 4.62 -19.88
N ALA A 432 -33.89 4.39 -18.98
CA ALA A 432 -33.97 5.15 -17.74
C ALA A 432 -33.49 4.26 -16.57
N ASP A 433 -32.89 4.88 -15.58
CA ASP A 433 -32.49 4.25 -14.33
C ASP A 433 -33.69 3.93 -13.41
N GLU A 434 -33.38 3.44 -12.21
CA GLU A 434 -34.34 3.11 -11.17
C GLU A 434 -35.17 4.32 -10.69
N MET A 435 -34.67 5.54 -10.88
CA MET A 435 -35.31 6.81 -10.54
C MET A 435 -36.12 7.40 -11.71
N GLY A 436 -36.00 6.82 -12.90
CA GLY A 436 -36.65 7.26 -14.13
C GLY A 436 -35.91 8.36 -14.86
N GLU A 437 -34.62 8.56 -14.55
CA GLU A 437 -33.70 9.51 -15.16
C GLU A 437 -32.94 8.83 -16.30
N PHE A 438 -32.63 9.58 -17.36
CA PHE A 438 -31.87 9.07 -18.50
C PHE A 438 -30.41 9.50 -18.28
N ASP A 439 -29.71 8.79 -17.40
CA ASP A 439 -28.32 9.11 -17.10
C ASP A 439 -27.33 8.35 -17.98
N ASP A 440 -26.12 8.86 -18.04
CA ASP A 440 -25.01 8.25 -18.74
C ASP A 440 -24.74 6.88 -18.12
N TRP A 441 -24.30 5.94 -18.94
CA TRP A 441 -24.01 4.61 -18.46
C TRP A 441 -22.85 3.98 -19.21
N PHE A 442 -22.27 2.97 -18.58
CA PHE A 442 -21.34 2.07 -19.23
C PHE A 442 -21.56 0.65 -18.75
N GLU A 443 -21.04 -0.28 -19.52
CA GLU A 443 -21.24 -1.71 -19.31
C GLU A 443 -19.89 -2.41 -19.13
N LEU A 444 -19.81 -3.27 -18.12
CA LEU A 444 -18.75 -4.26 -17.97
C LEU A 444 -19.21 -5.61 -18.52
N TYR A 445 -18.34 -6.31 -19.23
CA TYR A 445 -18.59 -7.64 -19.80
C TYR A 445 -17.52 -8.63 -19.35
N ASN A 446 -17.95 -9.84 -18.97
CA ASN A 446 -17.05 -10.94 -18.67
C ASN A 446 -16.98 -11.96 -19.83
N PRO A 447 -16.01 -11.85 -20.76
CA PRO A 447 -15.75 -12.88 -21.79
C PRO A 447 -15.21 -14.22 -21.25
N GLY A 448 -14.89 -14.31 -19.96
CA GLY A 448 -14.34 -15.51 -19.33
C GLY A 448 -15.37 -16.63 -19.13
N ASP A 449 -14.89 -17.79 -18.73
CA ASP A 449 -15.69 -19.00 -18.47
C ASP A 449 -16.02 -19.21 -16.97
N SER A 450 -15.63 -18.26 -16.11
CA SER A 450 -15.82 -18.30 -14.67
C SER A 450 -16.38 -16.99 -14.12
N THR A 451 -17.01 -17.05 -12.95
CA THR A 451 -17.52 -15.86 -12.25
C THR A 451 -16.37 -15.06 -11.66
N VAL A 452 -16.38 -13.74 -11.87
CA VAL A 452 -15.39 -12.81 -11.32
C VAL A 452 -15.99 -12.04 -10.15
N HIS A 453 -15.27 -12.02 -9.03
CA HIS A 453 -15.62 -11.23 -7.85
C HIS A 453 -15.04 -9.82 -7.98
N LEU A 454 -15.89 -8.80 -8.06
CA LEU A 454 -15.51 -7.43 -8.41
C LEU A 454 -15.45 -6.47 -7.21
N SER A 455 -15.61 -6.96 -5.97
CA SER A 455 -15.69 -6.11 -4.76
C SER A 455 -14.43 -5.29 -4.43
N SER A 456 -13.31 -5.56 -5.10
CA SER A 456 -12.04 -4.84 -4.94
C SER A 456 -11.60 -4.12 -6.22
N TRP A 457 -12.50 -3.97 -7.19
CA TRP A 457 -12.25 -3.29 -8.44
C TRP A 457 -12.69 -1.83 -8.36
N TRP A 458 -12.03 -0.99 -9.15
CA TRP A 458 -12.19 0.46 -9.15
C TRP A 458 -12.43 0.96 -10.57
N LEU A 459 -13.21 2.02 -10.68
CA LEU A 459 -13.51 2.72 -11.93
C LEU A 459 -13.13 4.19 -11.80
N THR A 460 -12.66 4.78 -12.90
CA THR A 460 -12.31 6.18 -12.98
C THR A 460 -12.43 6.73 -14.40
N ASP A 461 -12.92 7.95 -14.51
CA ASP A 461 -12.89 8.85 -15.69
C ASP A 461 -11.57 9.65 -15.79
N ASP A 462 -10.68 9.51 -14.80
CA ASP A 462 -9.31 10.04 -14.83
C ASP A 462 -8.32 8.93 -14.47
N ILE A 463 -7.55 8.44 -15.44
CA ILE A 463 -6.62 7.32 -15.25
C ILE A 463 -5.51 7.63 -14.22
N THR A 464 -5.29 8.90 -13.88
CA THR A 464 -4.33 9.31 -12.85
C THR A 464 -4.88 9.18 -11.42
N GLU A 465 -6.18 8.91 -11.27
CA GLU A 465 -6.88 8.65 -10.01
C GLU A 465 -7.43 7.19 -9.96
N PRO A 466 -6.56 6.16 -9.86
CA PRO A 466 -6.95 4.75 -10.06
C PRO A 466 -7.91 4.17 -8.99
N ARG A 467 -8.23 4.93 -7.95
CA ARG A 467 -9.13 4.54 -6.84
C ARG A 467 -10.30 5.52 -6.67
N LYS A 468 -10.83 6.06 -7.77
CA LYS A 468 -11.86 7.10 -7.73
C LYS A 468 -13.21 6.58 -7.22
N TRP A 469 -13.74 5.52 -7.81
CA TRP A 469 -14.99 4.89 -7.36
C TRP A 469 -14.83 3.37 -7.27
N ARG A 470 -15.23 2.80 -6.13
CA ARG A 470 -15.11 1.35 -5.88
C ARG A 470 -16.41 0.66 -6.24
N LEU A 471 -16.33 -0.49 -6.93
CA LEU A 471 -17.49 -1.33 -7.17
C LEU A 471 -18.12 -1.82 -5.85
N PRO A 472 -19.46 -1.89 -5.74
CA PRO A 472 -20.14 -2.33 -4.52
C PRO A 472 -19.67 -3.71 -4.03
N ARG A 473 -19.72 -3.91 -2.71
CA ARG A 473 -19.35 -5.18 -2.09
C ARG A 473 -20.34 -6.28 -2.48
N GLY A 474 -19.82 -7.49 -2.72
CA GLY A 474 -20.63 -8.63 -3.17
C GLY A 474 -20.93 -8.64 -4.68
N THR A 475 -20.43 -7.66 -5.44
CA THR A 475 -20.55 -7.64 -6.91
C THR A 475 -19.87 -8.87 -7.51
N ASN A 476 -20.65 -9.68 -8.22
CA ASN A 476 -20.19 -10.89 -8.90
C ASN A 476 -20.65 -10.82 -10.37
N LEU A 477 -19.72 -11.02 -11.30
CA LEU A 477 -20.02 -11.04 -12.72
C LEU A 477 -19.81 -12.44 -13.28
N GLY A 478 -20.90 -13.11 -13.65
CA GLY A 478 -20.88 -14.46 -14.23
C GLY A 478 -20.22 -14.49 -15.61
N PRO A 479 -19.89 -15.69 -16.14
CA PRO A 479 -19.40 -15.84 -17.51
C PRO A 479 -20.46 -15.36 -18.52
N ASP A 480 -20.01 -14.76 -19.61
CA ASP A 480 -20.85 -14.17 -20.67
C ASP A 480 -21.93 -13.20 -20.16
N SER A 481 -21.71 -12.60 -18.99
CA SER A 481 -22.66 -11.70 -18.32
C SER A 481 -22.19 -10.25 -18.41
N TYR A 482 -23.17 -9.36 -18.27
CA TYR A 482 -23.01 -7.91 -18.33
C TYR A 482 -23.33 -7.27 -16.97
N LEU A 483 -22.70 -6.14 -16.67
CA LEU A 483 -23.04 -5.29 -15.54
C LEU A 483 -23.16 -3.85 -16.03
N LEU A 484 -24.37 -3.30 -15.96
CA LEU A 484 -24.68 -1.92 -16.26
C LEU A 484 -24.37 -1.03 -15.04
N ILE A 485 -23.75 0.12 -15.27
CA ILE A 485 -23.35 1.07 -14.23
C ILE A 485 -23.70 2.48 -14.68
N TRP A 486 -24.34 3.25 -13.79
CA TRP A 486 -24.76 4.64 -14.04
C TRP A 486 -23.65 5.63 -13.67
N ALA A 487 -23.26 6.45 -14.65
CA ALA A 487 -22.27 7.50 -14.49
C ALA A 487 -22.95 8.87 -14.35
N ASP A 488 -23.57 9.10 -13.19
CA ASP A 488 -24.49 10.21 -12.95
C ASP A 488 -23.97 11.24 -11.92
N ARG A 489 -22.94 10.89 -11.14
CA ARG A 489 -22.43 11.62 -9.97
C ARG A 489 -23.37 11.59 -8.76
N ASP A 490 -24.28 10.63 -8.69
CA ASP A 490 -25.27 10.54 -7.60
C ASP A 490 -25.22 9.15 -6.91
N PRO A 491 -24.12 8.81 -6.23
CA PRO A 491 -23.94 7.50 -5.59
C PRO A 491 -24.96 7.20 -4.47
N GLU A 492 -25.77 8.18 -4.05
CA GLU A 492 -26.84 8.00 -3.08
C GLU A 492 -28.08 7.30 -3.68
N GLN A 493 -28.20 7.21 -5.02
CA GLN A 493 -29.37 6.63 -5.69
C GLN A 493 -29.42 5.09 -5.63
N GLY A 494 -28.29 4.43 -5.52
CA GLY A 494 -28.25 2.98 -5.38
C GLY A 494 -26.88 2.36 -5.62
N ASP A 495 -26.84 1.04 -5.43
CA ASP A 495 -25.69 0.25 -5.86
C ASP A 495 -25.53 0.41 -7.38
N TYR A 496 -24.31 0.71 -7.84
CA TYR A 496 -23.94 0.98 -9.24
C TYR A 496 -24.23 2.38 -9.79
N HIS A 497 -24.46 3.37 -8.93
CA HIS A 497 -24.36 4.80 -9.28
C HIS A 497 -22.98 5.34 -8.87
N THR A 498 -22.24 5.92 -9.82
CA THR A 498 -20.86 6.34 -9.59
C THR A 498 -20.75 7.74 -8.99
N SER A 499 -19.58 8.06 -8.42
CA SER A 499 -19.28 9.40 -7.93
C SER A 499 -18.80 10.37 -9.03
N PHE A 500 -18.93 9.99 -10.31
CA PHE A 500 -18.52 10.75 -11.48
C PHE A 500 -19.56 10.66 -12.61
N LYS A 501 -19.41 11.46 -13.66
CA LYS A 501 -20.29 11.52 -14.85
C LYS A 501 -19.43 11.66 -16.11
N LEU A 502 -19.89 11.15 -17.25
CA LEU A 502 -19.12 11.11 -18.49
C LEU A 502 -19.28 12.40 -19.32
N ASP A 503 -18.34 12.65 -20.24
CA ASP A 503 -18.39 13.74 -21.22
C ASP A 503 -18.46 13.23 -22.67
N ALA A 504 -19.59 13.48 -23.33
CA ALA A 504 -19.82 13.09 -24.72
C ALA A 504 -18.94 13.82 -25.76
N ASP A 505 -18.36 14.99 -25.40
CA ASP A 505 -17.43 15.76 -26.24
C ASP A 505 -15.97 15.28 -26.13
N GLY A 506 -15.72 14.25 -25.30
CA GLY A 506 -14.51 13.42 -25.35
C GLY A 506 -13.82 13.25 -24.00
N GLU A 507 -13.73 12.01 -23.54
CA GLU A 507 -13.13 11.63 -22.25
C GLU A 507 -12.47 10.23 -22.32
N GLU A 508 -12.05 9.71 -21.18
CA GLU A 508 -11.63 8.33 -20.97
C GLU A 508 -12.40 7.67 -19.82
N LEU A 509 -12.43 6.34 -19.83
CA LEU A 509 -12.92 5.52 -18.73
C LEU A 509 -11.93 4.37 -18.55
N ALA A 510 -11.55 4.10 -17.30
CA ALA A 510 -10.59 3.07 -16.94
C ALA A 510 -11.13 2.17 -15.82
N LEU A 511 -10.87 0.88 -15.96
CA LEU A 511 -11.18 -0.17 -15.02
C LEU A 511 -9.89 -0.69 -14.41
N PHE A 512 -9.81 -0.66 -13.09
CA PHE A 512 -8.69 -1.16 -12.30
C PHE A 512 -9.13 -2.36 -11.48
N GLY A 513 -8.43 -3.48 -11.64
CA GLY A 513 -8.60 -4.67 -10.81
C GLY A 513 -7.53 -4.73 -9.71
N PRO A 514 -7.64 -5.71 -8.80
CA PRO A 514 -6.56 -6.00 -7.87
C PRO A 514 -5.30 -6.38 -8.64
N ASP A 515 -4.18 -5.76 -8.29
CA ASP A 515 -2.87 -5.99 -8.88
C ASP A 515 -1.81 -6.10 -7.79
N TYR A 516 -0.60 -6.55 -8.12
CA TYR A 516 0.47 -6.79 -7.14
C TYR A 516 0.85 -5.54 -6.32
N MET A 517 0.54 -4.31 -6.79
CA MET A 517 0.73 -3.04 -6.05
C MET A 517 -0.58 -2.44 -5.48
N GLY A 518 -1.64 -3.24 -5.43
CA GLY A 518 -2.94 -2.89 -4.86
C GLY A 518 -4.03 -2.63 -5.90
N VAL A 519 -3.76 -1.86 -6.97
CA VAL A 519 -4.68 -1.72 -8.11
C VAL A 519 -3.90 -1.61 -9.42
N GLY A 520 -4.32 -2.33 -10.46
CA GLY A 520 -3.68 -2.35 -11.77
C GLY A 520 -4.70 -2.18 -12.87
N LEU A 521 -4.30 -1.49 -13.93
CA LEU A 521 -5.17 -1.18 -15.06
C LEU A 521 -5.55 -2.47 -15.78
N CYS A 522 -6.83 -2.84 -15.73
CA CYS A 522 -7.38 -4.00 -16.42
C CYS A 522 -7.86 -3.65 -17.83
N ASP A 523 -8.59 -2.55 -17.97
CA ASP A 523 -9.09 -2.08 -19.26
C ASP A 523 -9.27 -0.56 -19.28
N SER A 524 -9.25 0.03 -20.46
CA SER A 524 -9.58 1.44 -20.65
C SER A 524 -10.12 1.72 -22.04
N VAL A 525 -10.91 2.79 -22.15
CA VAL A 525 -11.43 3.31 -23.40
C VAL A 525 -11.37 4.82 -23.39
N SER A 526 -11.13 5.41 -24.57
CA SER A 526 -11.28 6.85 -24.79
C SER A 526 -12.05 7.09 -26.06
N TRP A 527 -12.79 8.20 -26.10
CA TRP A 527 -13.58 8.61 -27.24
C TRP A 527 -13.36 10.09 -27.57
N THR A 528 -13.95 10.53 -28.68
CA THR A 528 -13.88 11.93 -29.11
C THR A 528 -15.25 12.56 -29.08
N VAL A 529 -16.15 12.22 -29.99
CA VAL A 529 -17.54 12.69 -29.92
C VAL A 529 -18.45 11.49 -30.11
N ILE A 530 -19.36 11.30 -29.16
CA ILE A 530 -20.42 10.31 -29.24
C ILE A 530 -21.75 11.09 -29.32
N PRO A 531 -22.55 10.92 -30.39
CA PRO A 531 -23.84 11.59 -30.49
C PRO A 531 -24.78 11.15 -29.37
N THR A 532 -25.66 12.04 -28.94
CA THR A 532 -26.80 11.72 -28.06
C THR A 532 -27.53 10.47 -28.53
N ASP A 533 -27.91 9.61 -27.59
CA ASP A 533 -28.60 8.33 -27.81
C ASP A 533 -27.82 7.32 -28.67
N SER A 534 -26.50 7.52 -28.81
CA SER A 534 -25.59 6.56 -29.44
C SER A 534 -24.53 6.13 -28.44
N SER A 535 -24.13 4.87 -28.48
CA SER A 535 -23.07 4.36 -27.63
C SER A 535 -21.78 4.13 -28.41
N TRP A 536 -20.68 3.99 -27.69
CA TRP A 536 -19.40 3.52 -28.19
C TRP A 536 -19.17 2.14 -27.61
N GLY A 537 -19.12 1.11 -28.47
CA GLY A 537 -19.10 -0.28 -28.03
C GLY A 537 -18.08 -1.14 -28.77
N ARG A 538 -17.64 -2.22 -28.11
CA ARG A 538 -16.80 -3.26 -28.70
C ARG A 538 -17.62 -4.12 -29.65
N TYR A 539 -17.14 -4.35 -30.87
CA TYR A 539 -17.81 -5.24 -31.82
C TYR A 539 -16.86 -6.19 -32.55
N PRO A 540 -17.03 -7.52 -32.38
CA PRO A 540 -17.91 -8.19 -31.41
C PRO A 540 -17.58 -7.86 -29.94
N ASN A 541 -18.45 -8.26 -29.00
CA ASN A 541 -18.22 -8.06 -27.56
C ASN A 541 -16.84 -8.56 -27.12
N GLY A 542 -16.24 -7.81 -26.20
CA GLY A 542 -14.89 -8.07 -25.69
C GLY A 542 -13.75 -7.99 -26.72
N SER A 543 -14.03 -7.60 -27.97
CA SER A 543 -12.99 -7.42 -28.98
C SER A 543 -12.22 -6.11 -28.78
N ALA A 544 -11.01 -6.01 -29.32
CA ALA A 544 -10.25 -4.76 -29.34
C ALA A 544 -10.83 -3.68 -30.28
N SER A 545 -11.87 -4.00 -31.05
CA SER A 545 -12.45 -3.10 -32.06
C SER A 545 -13.62 -2.34 -31.46
N TRP A 546 -13.50 -1.01 -31.41
CA TRP A 546 -14.56 -0.11 -30.96
C TRP A 546 -15.23 0.60 -32.13
N GLN A 547 -16.53 0.85 -32.01
CA GLN A 547 -17.31 1.57 -33.00
C GLN A 547 -18.50 2.31 -32.38
N ILE A 548 -19.00 3.33 -33.08
CA ILE A 548 -20.26 3.99 -32.69
C ILE A 548 -21.39 3.02 -33.02
N CYS A 549 -22.16 2.66 -32.01
CA CYS A 549 -23.39 1.90 -32.10
C CYS A 549 -24.57 2.89 -32.15
N LEU A 550 -25.22 2.98 -33.32
CA LEU A 550 -26.42 3.81 -33.51
C LEU A 550 -27.68 3.25 -32.83
N VAL A 551 -27.58 2.02 -32.32
CA VAL A 551 -28.56 1.37 -31.47
C VAL A 551 -27.76 0.81 -30.32
N ALA A 552 -27.92 1.38 -29.13
CA ALA A 552 -27.23 0.90 -27.96
C ALA A 552 -27.87 -0.39 -27.44
N THR A 553 -27.06 -1.20 -26.76
CA THR A 553 -27.37 -2.60 -26.42
C THR A 553 -27.10 -2.90 -24.96
N PRO A 554 -27.68 -2.13 -24.02
CA PRO A 554 -27.46 -2.35 -22.60
C PRO A 554 -27.89 -3.77 -22.20
N GLU A 555 -27.03 -4.43 -21.44
CA GLU A 555 -27.18 -5.79 -20.94
C GLU A 555 -27.27 -6.86 -22.05
N ALA A 556 -26.77 -6.57 -23.24
CA ALA A 556 -26.91 -7.41 -24.42
C ALA A 556 -25.65 -7.46 -25.30
N GLU A 557 -25.70 -8.30 -26.34
CA GLU A 557 -24.63 -8.36 -27.33
C GLU A 557 -24.63 -7.09 -28.19
N ASN A 558 -23.47 -6.43 -28.33
CA ASN A 558 -23.36 -5.25 -29.18
C ASN A 558 -23.71 -5.60 -30.63
N GLU A 559 -24.72 -4.93 -31.20
CA GLU A 559 -25.16 -5.15 -32.57
C GLU A 559 -24.67 -4.05 -33.50
N TRP A 560 -24.13 -4.42 -34.67
CA TRP A 560 -23.94 -3.46 -35.76
C TRP A 560 -25.28 -3.20 -36.46
N GLY A 561 -25.91 -2.08 -36.12
CA GLY A 561 -27.00 -1.51 -36.91
C GLY A 561 -26.55 -1.10 -38.31
N SER A 562 -26.72 -1.97 -39.31
CA SER A 562 -26.70 -1.55 -40.73
C SER A 562 -28.00 -0.84 -41.09
N VAL A 563 -28.28 0.30 -40.46
CA VAL A 563 -29.37 1.16 -40.89
C VAL A 563 -28.77 2.22 -41.83
N LEU A 564 -28.84 1.94 -43.14
CA LEU A 564 -28.98 3.02 -44.11
C LEU A 564 -30.33 3.68 -43.81
N VAL A 565 -30.37 4.61 -42.87
CA VAL A 565 -31.52 5.49 -42.74
C VAL A 565 -31.47 6.37 -43.99
N GLU A 566 -32.37 6.15 -44.95
CA GLU A 566 -32.64 7.17 -45.95
C GLU A 566 -33.07 8.44 -45.20
N GLY A 567 -32.14 9.38 -45.03
CA GLY A 567 -32.36 10.64 -44.32
C GLY A 567 -31.40 10.97 -43.18
N VAL A 568 -30.49 10.07 -42.77
CA VAL A 568 -29.38 10.45 -41.87
C VAL A 568 -28.15 10.69 -42.74
N GLY A 569 -27.64 11.92 -42.69
CA GLY A 569 -26.48 12.34 -43.49
C GLY A 569 -25.25 11.49 -43.17
N LEU A 570 -24.37 11.33 -44.17
CA LEU A 570 -23.00 10.89 -43.94
C LEU A 570 -22.38 11.72 -42.80
N PRO A 571 -21.49 11.15 -41.97
CA PRO A 571 -20.87 11.89 -40.88
C PRO A 571 -20.31 13.22 -41.38
N GLU A 572 -20.76 14.32 -40.76
CA GLU A 572 -20.33 15.67 -41.13
C GLU A 572 -18.84 15.91 -40.79
N ASN A 573 -18.26 15.06 -39.93
CA ASN A 573 -16.90 15.20 -39.38
C ASN A 573 -16.02 13.95 -39.64
N VAL A 574 -14.70 14.14 -39.60
CA VAL A 574 -13.70 13.06 -39.71
C VAL A 574 -13.46 12.47 -38.31
N GLY A 575 -13.76 11.18 -38.13
CA GLY A 575 -13.47 10.45 -36.89
C GLY A 575 -12.03 9.93 -36.86
N LEU A 576 -11.39 10.00 -35.68
CA LEU A 576 -10.03 9.56 -35.43
C LEU A 576 -9.95 8.74 -34.14
N SER A 577 -9.31 7.57 -34.19
CA SER A 577 -8.90 6.84 -32.99
C SER A 577 -7.55 6.14 -33.19
N VAL A 578 -6.89 5.80 -32.08
CA VAL A 578 -5.61 5.09 -32.09
C VAL A 578 -5.61 3.94 -31.09
N HIS A 579 -5.12 2.77 -31.50
CA HIS A 579 -5.00 1.61 -30.62
C HIS A 579 -3.82 0.69 -31.03
N PRO A 580 -3.07 0.12 -30.07
CA PRO A 580 -3.05 0.48 -28.65
C PRO A 580 -2.43 1.87 -28.44
N ASN A 581 -2.80 2.57 -27.36
CA ASN A 581 -2.21 3.86 -26.99
C ASN A 581 -2.24 4.02 -25.45
N PRO A 582 -1.09 3.92 -24.74
CA PRO A 582 0.28 3.87 -25.24
C PRO A 582 0.63 2.60 -26.04
N PHE A 583 1.64 2.68 -26.91
CA PHE A 583 2.16 1.54 -27.65
C PHE A 583 3.67 1.36 -27.47
N ASN A 584 4.15 0.11 -27.51
CA ASN A 584 5.58 -0.23 -27.42
C ASN A 584 6.17 -0.78 -28.74
N SER A 585 5.32 -1.30 -29.64
CA SER A 585 5.74 -1.97 -30.88
C SER A 585 5.15 -1.31 -32.13
N SER A 586 3.83 -1.25 -32.24
CA SER A 586 3.14 -0.48 -33.28
C SER A 586 1.77 -0.02 -32.81
N VAL A 587 1.29 1.08 -33.38
CA VAL A 587 -0.06 1.62 -33.20
C VAL A 587 -0.81 1.60 -34.52
N GLU A 588 -2.11 1.31 -34.47
CA GLU A 588 -3.04 1.48 -35.57
C GLU A 588 -3.82 2.79 -35.39
N ILE A 589 -3.93 3.56 -36.46
CA ILE A 589 -4.64 4.84 -36.53
C ILE A 589 -5.84 4.62 -37.44
N TYR A 590 -7.04 4.70 -36.88
CA TYR A 590 -8.29 4.52 -37.60
C TYR A 590 -8.82 5.89 -38.03
N VAL A 591 -9.13 6.01 -39.31
CA VAL A 591 -9.68 7.24 -39.92
C VAL A 591 -10.97 6.90 -40.63
N SER A 592 -12.08 7.50 -40.21
CA SER A 592 -13.38 7.36 -40.88
C SER A 592 -13.53 8.43 -41.97
N ILE A 593 -13.69 7.99 -43.23
CA ILE A 593 -13.80 8.90 -44.38
C ILE A 593 -15.25 8.94 -44.88
N PRO A 594 -15.88 10.13 -44.94
CA PRO A 594 -17.27 10.27 -45.33
C PRO A 594 -17.52 10.15 -46.86
N ASP A 595 -16.54 10.47 -47.71
CA ASP A 595 -16.69 10.49 -49.18
C ASP A 595 -15.81 9.45 -49.90
N ALA A 596 -16.35 8.84 -50.95
CA ALA A 596 -15.58 8.00 -51.88
C ALA A 596 -14.74 8.89 -52.81
N GLU A 597 -13.50 8.46 -53.10
CA GLU A 597 -12.53 9.05 -54.05
C GLU A 597 -11.46 10.02 -53.50
N GLN A 598 -11.28 10.20 -52.18
CA GLN A 598 -10.19 11.03 -51.64
C GLN A 598 -9.00 10.22 -51.10
N LYS A 599 -7.78 10.62 -51.46
CA LYS A 599 -6.55 10.10 -50.83
C LYS A 599 -6.39 10.72 -49.45
N VAL A 600 -6.27 9.88 -48.42
CA VAL A 600 -6.03 10.32 -47.04
C VAL A 600 -4.58 10.05 -46.66
N GLU A 601 -3.95 11.08 -46.12
CA GLU A 601 -2.59 11.06 -45.57
C GLU A 601 -2.66 11.36 -44.07
N VAL A 602 -1.98 10.53 -43.27
CA VAL A 602 -1.73 10.81 -41.85
C VAL A 602 -0.29 11.30 -41.69
N THR A 603 -0.11 12.50 -41.18
CA THR A 603 1.22 13.06 -40.83
C THR A 603 1.43 13.00 -39.33
N ILE A 604 2.56 12.44 -38.89
CA ILE A 604 2.94 12.34 -37.48
C ILE A 604 4.00 13.39 -37.14
N PHE A 605 3.86 14.04 -35.99
CA PHE A 605 4.67 15.13 -35.48
C PHE A 605 5.23 14.82 -34.08
N ASP A 606 6.44 15.30 -33.80
CA ASP A 606 6.96 15.36 -32.44
C ASP A 606 6.33 16.52 -31.65
N ILE A 607 6.61 16.59 -30.34
CA ILE A 607 6.11 17.65 -29.45
C ILE A 607 6.54 19.07 -29.85
N ASN A 608 7.58 19.19 -30.67
CA ASN A 608 8.06 20.47 -31.21
C ASN A 608 7.42 20.82 -32.56
N GLY A 609 6.44 20.03 -33.03
CA GLY A 609 5.76 20.22 -34.31
C GLY A 609 6.59 19.82 -35.53
N ARG A 610 7.67 19.05 -35.37
CA ARG A 610 8.47 18.56 -36.50
C ARG A 610 7.87 17.28 -37.04
N VAL A 611 7.77 17.17 -38.36
CA VAL A 611 7.27 15.96 -39.04
C VAL A 611 8.24 14.79 -38.80
N VAL A 612 7.71 13.74 -38.18
CA VAL A 612 8.40 12.46 -37.92
C VAL A 612 8.25 11.54 -39.14
N THR A 613 7.01 11.27 -39.57
CA THR A 613 6.71 10.44 -40.74
C THR A 613 5.35 10.77 -41.35
N LYS A 614 5.08 10.23 -42.54
CA LYS A 614 3.81 10.33 -43.26
C LYS A 614 3.35 8.95 -43.69
N LEU A 615 2.09 8.62 -43.42
CA LEU A 615 1.47 7.35 -43.75
C LEU A 615 0.41 7.60 -44.84
N LEU A 616 0.52 6.86 -45.94
CA LEU A 616 -0.34 7.01 -47.13
C LEU A 616 -1.19 5.75 -47.31
N ASN A 617 -2.48 5.96 -47.56
CA ASN A 617 -3.37 4.87 -47.95
C ASN A 617 -3.16 4.50 -49.43
N SER A 618 -3.26 3.21 -49.74
CA SER A 618 -3.23 2.66 -51.11
C SER A 618 -4.63 2.29 -51.66
N SER A 619 -5.70 2.50 -50.90
CA SER A 619 -7.09 2.18 -51.27
C SER A 619 -7.86 3.37 -51.86
N ASP A 620 -8.56 3.14 -52.97
CA ASP A 620 -9.40 4.12 -53.69
C ASP A 620 -10.91 4.03 -53.32
N LYS A 621 -11.27 3.52 -52.12
CA LYS A 621 -12.69 3.31 -51.70
C LYS A 621 -13.08 4.10 -50.44
N ALA A 622 -14.33 4.57 -50.37
CA ALA A 622 -14.94 5.11 -49.14
C ALA A 622 -14.95 4.07 -48.00
N GLY A 623 -14.83 4.54 -46.75
CA GLY A 623 -14.90 3.73 -45.53
C GLY A 623 -13.80 4.04 -44.52
N ASN A 624 -13.67 3.17 -43.50
CA ASN A 624 -12.63 3.25 -42.49
C ASN A 624 -11.27 2.85 -43.08
N CYS A 625 -10.26 3.71 -42.88
CA CYS A 625 -8.88 3.47 -43.28
C CYS A 625 -8.03 3.25 -42.03
N VAL A 626 -7.18 2.23 -42.07
CA VAL A 626 -6.26 1.91 -40.97
C VAL A 626 -4.84 2.24 -41.43
N PHE A 627 -4.15 3.07 -40.67
CA PHE A 627 -2.74 3.39 -40.86
C PHE A 627 -1.94 2.79 -39.72
N ARG A 628 -0.85 2.10 -40.03
CA ARG A 628 0.02 1.53 -39.00
C ARG A 628 1.30 2.36 -38.87
N TRP A 629 1.65 2.70 -37.63
CA TRP A 629 2.95 3.28 -37.29
C TRP A 629 3.72 2.36 -36.36
N ASP A 630 4.97 2.11 -36.67
CA ASP A 630 5.90 1.24 -35.94
C ASP A 630 6.88 2.04 -35.05
N GLY A 631 6.58 3.32 -34.80
CA GLY A 631 7.44 4.20 -34.02
C GLY A 631 8.71 4.64 -34.74
N LYS A 632 8.82 4.48 -36.07
CA LYS A 632 10.00 4.91 -36.85
C LYS A 632 9.80 6.24 -37.58
N ASP A 633 10.88 6.98 -37.77
CA ASP A 633 10.92 8.21 -38.55
C ASP A 633 10.98 7.93 -40.08
N LYS A 634 10.91 8.99 -40.88
CA LYS A 634 11.01 8.90 -42.36
C LYS A 634 12.30 8.25 -42.91
N ASN A 635 13.35 8.11 -42.10
CA ASN A 635 14.61 7.45 -42.46
C ASN A 635 14.68 5.99 -41.96
N GLY A 636 13.63 5.50 -41.28
CA GLY A 636 13.59 4.19 -40.66
C GLY A 636 14.31 4.09 -39.32
N LEU A 637 14.66 5.22 -38.70
CA LEU A 637 15.27 5.26 -37.36
C LEU A 637 14.17 5.25 -36.29
N ASP A 638 14.46 4.65 -35.14
CA ASP A 638 13.53 4.62 -34.02
C ASP A 638 13.29 6.02 -33.43
N SER A 639 12.02 6.35 -33.24
CA SER A 639 11.62 7.58 -32.55
C SER A 639 11.76 7.39 -31.02
N PRO A 640 12.16 8.42 -30.26
CA PRO A 640 12.26 8.36 -28.80
C PRO A 640 10.92 8.05 -28.11
N THR A 641 10.95 7.46 -26.91
CA THR A 641 9.80 7.42 -25.99
C THR A 641 9.26 8.83 -25.77
N GLY A 642 7.94 9.02 -25.85
CA GLY A 642 7.32 10.33 -25.68
C GLY A 642 5.99 10.51 -26.38
N ILE A 643 5.49 11.75 -26.34
CA ILE A 643 4.20 12.15 -26.92
C ILE A 643 4.39 12.60 -28.37
N TYR A 644 3.53 12.10 -29.23
CA TYR A 644 3.42 12.42 -30.64
C TYR A 644 2.02 12.91 -30.97
N TYR A 645 1.91 13.74 -32.00
CA TYR A 645 0.63 14.17 -32.55
C TYR A 645 0.50 13.67 -33.97
N TYR A 646 -0.71 13.32 -34.39
CA TYR A 646 -0.98 12.97 -35.78
C TYR A 646 -2.09 13.85 -36.33
N ILE A 647 -1.99 14.21 -37.61
CA ILE A 647 -2.98 14.99 -38.34
C ILE A 647 -3.35 14.23 -39.61
N THR A 648 -4.64 14.06 -39.84
CA THR A 648 -5.19 13.60 -41.12
C THR A 648 -5.70 14.78 -41.93
N ASP A 649 -5.39 14.79 -43.23
CA ASP A 649 -5.86 15.78 -44.19
C ASP A 649 -6.65 15.04 -45.30
N SER A 650 -7.97 15.28 -45.35
CA SER A 650 -8.87 14.79 -46.40
C SER A 650 -9.48 15.98 -47.14
N GLY A 651 -8.63 16.81 -47.76
CA GLY A 651 -9.04 17.96 -48.56
C GLY A 651 -9.50 19.15 -47.70
N ASP A 652 -10.83 19.30 -47.52
CA ASP A 652 -11.42 20.44 -46.79
C ASP A 652 -11.57 20.19 -45.28
N ARG A 653 -11.24 18.97 -44.80
CA ARG A 653 -11.41 18.56 -43.40
C ARG A 653 -10.09 18.07 -42.81
N LYS A 654 -9.81 18.49 -41.57
CA LYS A 654 -8.63 18.10 -40.79
C LYS A 654 -9.06 17.62 -39.42
N ALA A 655 -8.45 16.54 -38.96
CA ALA A 655 -8.59 16.06 -37.59
C ALA A 655 -7.20 15.75 -37.03
N ALA A 656 -7.05 15.88 -35.71
CA ALA A 656 -5.79 15.64 -35.02
C ALA A 656 -6.01 14.78 -33.77
N GLY A 657 -5.00 14.01 -33.38
CA GLY A 657 -5.01 13.23 -32.15
C GLY A 657 -3.62 13.04 -31.57
N LYS A 658 -3.56 12.38 -30.42
CA LYS A 658 -2.35 12.14 -29.63
C LYS A 658 -1.98 10.65 -29.64
N ILE A 659 -0.69 10.37 -29.72
CA ILE A 659 -0.10 9.03 -29.61
C ILE A 659 1.00 9.06 -28.55
N ILE A 660 1.07 8.04 -27.70
CA ILE A 660 2.07 7.86 -26.65
C ILE A 660 2.92 6.64 -27.01
N LEU A 661 4.21 6.85 -27.28
CA LEU A 661 5.18 5.78 -27.47
C LEU A 661 5.88 5.50 -26.14
N ALA A 662 5.71 4.29 -25.61
CA ALA A 662 6.32 3.79 -24.38
C ALA A 662 7.26 2.61 -24.71
N LYS A 663 8.55 2.90 -24.92
CA LYS A 663 9.61 1.88 -25.12
C LYS A 663 10.46 1.70 -23.88
#